data_AF-A0A1X1U8S5-F1
#
_entry.id   AF-A0A1X1U8S5-F1
#
_cell.length_a   1.000
_cell.length_b   1.000
_cell.length_c   1.000
_cell.angle_alpha   90.00
_cell.angle_beta   90.00
_cell.angle_gamma   90.00
#
_symmetry.space_group_name_H-M   'P 1'
#
loop_
_entity.id
_entity.type
_entity.pdbx_description
1 polymer ?
#
loop_
_entity_poly.entity_id
_entity_poly.type
_entity_poly.pdbx_seq_one_letter_code
_entity_poly.pdbx_strand_id
1 'polypeptide(L)'
;MAGTAGTAGNPDGGAGGNGGTGGNAGAGGAGGLSGGGVQAAFGANGTAGVGGNGGAGGAGYDAASDAGAAAGTAGGNGGAGGDAGLGGLLVGGGRAAGGAAGVGGNGGDGKDGVAGTAGDAVNVNGTAGTAGGNGGNGGLGGLQADGVTRATSGTGGDGGAGGKGGAGYDAVAAGAAAGTSGGAGGTGGKGGVAGTGSVTGVHGAGGVGGNGGSGTDGAHGAVGAAGTAVNPEGGNGGDGGNGGNAGAGGAGGLSGGGVQAANGTNGTAGKGGNGGAGGDGYDAASDAGAAAGTAGGDGGNGGNAGQGGLLVGGGRAADGTAGVGGNGGDGKDGAASTTAGVAGGAGGRGGNGGQAGFDTSGGLGNTGGNGGQGGNGGAGFDGAAGVDGSADGGHGSAGGAGGDGGHGGTGAFGGVGGAGGDGGVGGNGGAGFDAITADTNGGNGGNAGAGGAGGAGGWGGLHNVGNPDAMAGNGGNGGAAGTAGHGGDGLGGGANATAGNGGNGGNGADGGAGGAAGVGAGASSGTAGVASHGGAGGDGGAGDGMGGSVPQSGGAGGTGGTGGAGAVGGTGGAGGDGASVGVGATGGTGGVGGVGWYDGGIAYGGGGGGGGGGAHVGGSGSTSGVTVTGGAGANGEDGTAAGPGATGQAGGVAQIIVDGLAQDVIVQAGSGTAEFAGGSATLTVDASSTITDSSITGGTAGVGGKGGDAAMSAVDGGVITGSSVTGGNGSDTSQGGSASLSVDGTGSSATSVVVTGGDAGSGGSGGFATVAVDSGGTVTDTQAAGGNGSNGGSGGGASVVASNGQVESSSATGGNASATGPGGYASIQAVDAAVIDSHVQGGDGDGDGGSGFSGFSLFSVGGYGGAGGTAIIDASAGAVITDSTATGGAATDAASGGVASLIASGAGTTITDSHAIGGQGGAGSDGGAGGAATITASTGGTVTTTVATAGAGGDGVGGVGGKGGNADVEATGGGTVQNSFSFGGDGGAGSDGGTGGNAGRGYLWSLNEGTVEGSATGGSGGNADGANSVGGTGAIGYFSAGRDEFGPGATGGGLAHGTVQGGHGGDAVGANSVGGNGNRAAIQASGLGAVASGSVVGGNGGNGIDGGVGGNGSTLVTQIIGLGDGALATGNTVQGGNAGNGVDGGVGGAGGYANIGVHNVKAPAEASSYTNGQATAGSGGTGTGTGNTGGAGQSLERFAAPGQDVDGDVRTGTNGANNP
;
A
#
# COMPACT_ATOMS: atom_id res chain seq x y z
N MET A 1 53.36 71.28 -18.58
CA MET A 1 52.80 70.93 -19.91
C MET A 1 51.56 70.08 -19.68
N ALA A 2 50.52 70.17 -20.51
CA ALA A 2 49.36 69.28 -20.35
C ALA A 2 49.75 67.81 -20.64
N GLY A 3 49.05 66.88 -19.99
CA GLY A 3 49.18 65.45 -20.24
C GLY A 3 48.57 65.04 -21.58
N THR A 4 49.08 63.97 -22.19
CA THR A 4 48.52 63.38 -23.41
C THR A 4 47.20 62.67 -23.10
N ALA A 5 46.19 62.79 -23.97
CA ALA A 5 44.99 61.99 -23.84
C ALA A 5 45.28 60.49 -24.05
N GLY A 6 44.46 59.65 -23.43
CA GLY A 6 44.48 58.20 -23.61
C GLY A 6 44.10 57.76 -25.04
N THR A 7 44.50 56.55 -25.39
CA THR A 7 44.24 55.92 -26.71
C THR A 7 43.97 54.42 -26.51
N ALA A 8 43.37 53.73 -27.48
CA ALA A 8 43.10 52.28 -27.38
C ALA A 8 44.33 51.43 -26.99
N GLY A 9 45.55 51.83 -27.40
CA GLY A 9 46.80 51.13 -27.05
C GLY A 9 47.47 51.58 -25.74
N ASN A 10 47.02 52.69 -25.15
CA ASN A 10 47.43 53.19 -23.84
C ASN A 10 46.29 54.03 -23.26
N PRO A 11 45.33 53.41 -22.56
CA PRO A 11 44.02 54.03 -22.30
C PRO A 11 44.07 55.15 -21.27
N ASP A 12 45.01 55.13 -20.32
CA ASP A 12 45.10 56.17 -19.31
C ASP A 12 45.69 57.48 -19.86
N GLY A 13 45.11 58.60 -19.42
CA GLY A 13 45.63 59.93 -19.70
C GLY A 13 46.99 60.14 -19.01
N GLY A 14 47.93 60.74 -19.75
CA GLY A 14 49.24 61.11 -19.21
C GLY A 14 49.12 62.18 -18.11
N ALA A 15 50.03 62.16 -17.15
CA ALA A 15 50.10 63.19 -16.12
C ALA A 15 50.49 64.56 -16.70
N GLY A 16 49.93 65.63 -16.14
CA GLY A 16 50.35 66.99 -16.41
C GLY A 16 51.74 67.24 -15.84
N GLY A 17 52.63 67.82 -16.64
CA GLY A 17 53.98 68.19 -16.19
C GLY A 17 53.94 69.37 -15.22
N ASN A 18 54.60 69.19 -14.07
CA ASN A 18 54.71 70.16 -12.97
C ASN A 18 55.24 71.53 -13.41
N GLY A 19 54.80 72.56 -12.69
CA GLY A 19 55.30 73.92 -12.85
C GLY A 19 56.75 74.07 -12.42
N GLY A 20 57.57 74.73 -13.24
CA GLY A 20 58.95 75.04 -12.88
C GLY A 20 59.02 75.95 -11.63
N THR A 21 60.01 75.72 -10.78
CA THR A 21 60.26 76.62 -9.64
C THR A 21 60.79 77.96 -10.14
N GLY A 22 60.28 79.05 -9.56
CA GLY A 22 60.73 80.39 -9.89
C GLY A 22 62.19 80.61 -9.50
N GLY A 23 62.96 81.26 -10.37
CA GLY A 23 64.36 81.60 -10.07
C GLY A 23 64.47 82.51 -8.84
N ASN A 24 65.41 82.23 -7.94
CA ASN A 24 65.64 83.07 -6.77
C ASN A 24 66.13 84.47 -7.19
N ALA A 25 65.70 85.49 -6.45
CA ALA A 25 66.22 86.85 -6.62
C ALA A 25 67.72 86.88 -6.29
N GLY A 26 68.55 87.34 -7.23
CA GLY A 26 69.96 87.62 -6.96
C GLY A 26 70.10 88.80 -6.01
N ALA A 27 70.90 88.67 -4.96
CA ALA A 27 71.28 89.81 -4.12
C ALA A 27 72.10 90.80 -4.95
N GLY A 28 71.72 92.08 -4.89
CA GLY A 28 72.46 93.14 -5.56
C GLY A 28 73.88 93.24 -5.03
N GLY A 29 74.85 93.42 -5.93
CA GLY A 29 76.26 93.48 -5.56
C GLY A 29 76.55 94.56 -4.51
N ALA A 30 77.38 94.24 -3.52
CA ALA A 30 77.83 95.21 -2.53
C ALA A 30 78.59 96.35 -3.24
N GLY A 31 78.13 97.58 -3.05
CA GLY A 31 78.78 98.75 -3.63
C GLY A 31 80.21 98.87 -3.12
N GLY A 32 81.17 98.92 -4.05
CA GLY A 32 82.60 99.03 -3.71
C GLY A 32 82.93 100.35 -3.03
N LEU A 33 83.94 100.34 -2.15
CA LEU A 33 84.51 101.55 -1.58
C LEU A 33 85.55 102.13 -2.54
N SER A 34 85.45 103.42 -2.84
CA SER A 34 86.53 104.17 -3.47
C SER A 34 87.72 104.31 -2.51
N GLY A 35 88.92 104.56 -3.04
CA GLY A 35 90.14 104.77 -2.24
C GLY A 35 90.13 105.96 -1.28
N GLY A 36 89.05 106.75 -1.27
CA GLY A 36 88.77 107.83 -0.30
C GLY A 36 87.64 107.54 0.69
N GLY A 37 87.12 106.30 0.74
CA GLY A 37 86.14 105.86 1.75
C GLY A 37 84.66 106.06 1.40
N VAL A 38 84.32 106.59 0.22
CA VAL A 38 82.91 106.68 -0.22
C VAL A 38 82.48 105.34 -0.81
N GLN A 39 81.43 104.76 -0.26
CA GLN A 39 80.81 103.51 -0.70
C GLN A 39 79.78 103.77 -1.81
N ALA A 40 79.86 103.03 -2.91
CA ALA A 40 78.86 103.09 -3.97
C ALA A 40 77.49 102.53 -3.49
N ALA A 41 76.40 102.93 -4.16
CA ALA A 41 75.09 102.34 -3.89
C ALA A 41 75.12 100.82 -4.11
N PHE A 42 74.44 100.07 -3.25
CA PHE A 42 74.19 98.65 -3.45
C PHE A 42 73.43 98.44 -4.77
N GLY A 43 73.76 97.35 -5.48
CA GLY A 43 72.95 96.94 -6.62
C GLY A 43 71.49 96.73 -6.21
N ALA A 44 70.56 96.98 -7.11
CA ALA A 44 69.17 96.54 -6.89
C ALA A 44 69.13 95.01 -6.82
N ASN A 45 68.36 94.47 -5.89
CA ASN A 45 68.08 93.04 -5.86
C ASN A 45 67.31 92.64 -7.12
N GLY A 46 67.60 91.45 -7.65
CA GLY A 46 66.83 90.88 -8.75
C GLY A 46 65.38 90.63 -8.35
N THR A 47 64.48 90.54 -9.33
CA THR A 47 63.12 90.06 -9.11
C THR A 47 63.14 88.53 -9.00
N ALA A 48 62.48 87.99 -7.97
CA ALA A 48 62.28 86.55 -7.88
C ALA A 48 61.26 86.12 -8.94
N GLY A 49 61.53 85.01 -9.63
CA GLY A 49 60.60 84.43 -10.60
C GLY A 49 59.34 83.92 -9.90
N VAL A 50 58.18 84.12 -10.55
CA VAL A 50 56.95 83.42 -10.15
C VAL A 50 57.08 81.94 -10.42
N GLY A 51 56.33 81.13 -9.67
CA GLY A 51 56.22 79.70 -9.95
C GLY A 51 55.47 79.44 -11.25
N GLY A 52 55.91 78.46 -12.03
CA GLY A 52 55.17 78.01 -13.21
C GLY A 52 53.86 77.31 -12.84
N ASN A 53 52.86 77.37 -13.71
CA ASN A 53 51.64 76.59 -13.53
C ASN A 53 51.88 75.11 -13.84
N GLY A 54 51.25 74.22 -13.08
CA GLY A 54 51.15 72.81 -13.41
C GLY A 54 50.26 72.61 -14.64
N GLY A 55 50.58 71.62 -15.48
CA GLY A 55 49.71 71.27 -16.61
C GLY A 55 48.50 70.46 -16.16
N ALA A 56 47.37 70.60 -16.85
CA ALA A 56 46.23 69.69 -16.66
C ALA A 56 46.61 68.25 -17.03
N GLY A 57 46.02 67.26 -16.36
CA GLY A 57 46.13 65.86 -16.75
C GLY A 57 45.41 65.59 -18.07
N GLY A 58 45.89 64.61 -18.83
CA GLY A 58 45.22 64.16 -20.05
C GLY A 58 43.90 63.45 -19.73
N ALA A 59 42.88 63.60 -20.58
CA ALA A 59 41.67 62.78 -20.46
C ALA A 59 41.99 61.29 -20.72
N GLY A 60 41.28 60.39 -20.06
CA GLY A 60 41.33 58.97 -20.38
C GLY A 60 40.71 58.66 -21.75
N TYR A 61 41.00 57.49 -22.28
CA TYR A 61 40.43 56.99 -23.53
C TYR A 61 38.92 56.78 -23.37
N ASP A 62 38.14 57.56 -24.13
CA ASP A 62 36.70 57.35 -24.30
C ASP A 62 36.48 56.22 -25.30
N ALA A 63 36.17 55.04 -24.78
CA ALA A 63 35.86 53.87 -25.57
C ALA A 63 34.44 53.91 -26.14
N ALA A 64 33.51 54.64 -25.50
CA ALA A 64 32.13 54.78 -25.95
C ALA A 64 32.02 55.47 -27.32
N SER A 65 32.76 56.56 -27.51
CA SER A 65 32.78 57.34 -28.76
C SER A 65 33.60 56.73 -29.89
N ASP A 66 34.54 55.81 -29.60
CA ASP A 66 35.37 55.18 -30.62
C ASP A 66 34.60 54.05 -31.34
N ALA A 67 34.35 54.24 -32.64
CA ALA A 67 33.68 53.25 -33.49
C ALA A 67 34.55 52.01 -33.78
N GLY A 68 35.86 52.07 -33.54
CA GLY A 68 36.79 50.96 -33.62
C GLY A 68 37.00 50.22 -32.29
N ALA A 69 36.48 50.74 -31.17
CA ALA A 69 36.53 50.05 -29.89
C ALA A 69 35.69 48.77 -29.92
N ALA A 70 36.26 47.67 -29.41
CA ALA A 70 35.49 46.47 -29.17
C ALA A 70 34.40 46.74 -28.11
N ALA A 71 33.26 46.08 -28.25
CA ALA A 71 32.20 46.15 -27.26
C ALA A 71 32.70 45.68 -25.88
N GLY A 72 32.24 46.33 -24.81
CA GLY A 72 32.74 46.06 -23.46
C GLY A 72 34.12 46.65 -23.13
N THR A 73 34.79 47.35 -24.06
CA THR A 73 36.07 48.03 -23.76
C THR A 73 35.87 49.09 -22.68
N ALA A 74 36.64 49.01 -21.59
CA ALA A 74 36.61 50.00 -20.53
C ALA A 74 37.22 51.33 -20.98
N GLY A 75 36.66 52.43 -20.49
CA GLY A 75 37.25 53.74 -20.62
C GLY A 75 38.50 53.87 -19.75
N GLY A 76 39.47 54.65 -20.21
CA GLY A 76 40.72 54.88 -19.49
C GLY A 76 40.60 55.89 -18.36
N ASN A 77 41.49 55.82 -17.38
CA ASN A 77 41.53 56.80 -16.29
C ASN A 77 42.11 58.14 -16.79
N GLY A 78 41.63 59.24 -16.23
CA GLY A 78 42.22 60.56 -16.44
C GLY A 78 43.59 60.68 -15.76
N GLY A 79 44.51 61.38 -16.41
CA GLY A 79 45.83 61.65 -15.87
C GLY A 79 45.80 62.60 -14.68
N ALA A 80 46.75 62.47 -13.77
CA ALA A 80 46.91 63.42 -12.68
C ALA A 80 47.28 64.82 -13.20
N GLY A 81 46.76 65.87 -12.58
CA GLY A 81 47.20 67.24 -12.82
C GLY A 81 48.60 67.47 -12.24
N GLY A 82 49.41 68.27 -12.92
CA GLY A 82 50.75 68.63 -12.46
C GLY A 82 50.73 69.61 -11.30
N ASP A 83 51.71 69.49 -10.41
CA ASP A 83 51.85 70.38 -9.25
C ASP A 83 52.20 71.81 -9.66
N ALA A 84 51.78 72.77 -8.84
CA ALA A 84 52.19 74.16 -8.97
C ALA A 84 53.69 74.34 -8.66
N GLY A 85 54.38 75.13 -9.48
CA GLY A 85 55.74 75.56 -9.17
C GLY A 85 55.76 76.49 -7.96
N LEU A 86 56.72 76.29 -7.05
CA LEU A 86 56.99 77.25 -5.98
C LEU A 86 57.60 78.53 -6.55
N GLY A 87 57.16 79.70 -6.07
CA GLY A 87 57.82 80.96 -6.36
C GLY A 87 59.26 81.02 -5.81
N GLY A 88 60.10 81.76 -6.52
CA GLY A 88 61.50 81.98 -6.15
C GLY A 88 61.62 82.73 -4.82
N LEU A 89 62.70 82.49 -4.10
CA LEU A 89 62.99 83.16 -2.83
C LEU A 89 63.34 84.64 -3.08
N LEU A 90 62.73 85.55 -2.33
CA LEU A 90 63.08 86.98 -2.34
C LEU A 90 64.29 87.23 -1.45
N VAL A 91 65.11 88.22 -1.82
CA VAL A 91 66.20 88.71 -0.97
C VAL A 91 65.60 89.36 0.28
N GLY A 92 65.86 88.77 1.45
CA GLY A 92 65.30 89.19 2.74
C GLY A 92 64.27 88.22 3.34
N GLY A 93 63.84 87.19 2.59
CA GLY A 93 62.89 86.17 3.06
C GLY A 93 61.49 86.32 2.45
N GLY A 94 60.74 85.21 2.42
CA GLY A 94 59.49 85.08 1.66
C GLY A 94 59.72 84.60 0.22
N ARG A 95 58.64 84.14 -0.44
CA ARG A 95 58.65 83.64 -1.82
C ARG A 95 57.75 84.48 -2.71
N ALA A 96 58.05 84.51 -4.01
CA ALA A 96 57.14 85.05 -5.01
C ALA A 96 55.85 84.21 -5.09
N ALA A 97 54.83 84.72 -5.80
CA ALA A 97 53.62 83.94 -6.06
C ALA A 97 53.98 82.58 -6.71
N GLY A 98 53.42 81.50 -6.15
CA GLY A 98 53.47 80.19 -6.79
C GLY A 98 52.55 80.12 -8.01
N GLY A 99 52.69 79.07 -8.80
CA GLY A 99 51.75 78.79 -9.88
C GLY A 99 50.40 78.27 -9.36
N ALA A 100 49.46 78.11 -10.28
CA ALA A 100 48.29 77.25 -10.08
C ALA A 100 48.63 75.81 -10.50
N ALA A 101 48.12 74.81 -9.78
CA ALA A 101 48.23 73.42 -10.13
C ALA A 101 47.25 73.05 -11.25
N GLY A 102 47.57 72.00 -12.00
CA GLY A 102 46.68 71.48 -13.03
C GLY A 102 45.49 70.73 -12.45
N VAL A 103 44.32 70.90 -13.06
CA VAL A 103 43.18 69.98 -12.82
C VAL A 103 43.55 68.58 -13.31
N GLY A 104 42.96 67.56 -12.68
CA GLY A 104 43.06 66.20 -13.19
C GLY A 104 42.26 66.04 -14.48
N GLY A 105 42.70 65.14 -15.36
CA GLY A 105 41.93 64.79 -16.55
C GLY A 105 40.67 64.00 -16.19
N ASN A 106 39.63 64.09 -17.01
CA ASN A 106 38.45 63.24 -16.84
C ASN A 106 38.77 61.78 -17.21
N GLY A 107 38.10 60.82 -16.58
CA GLY A 107 38.04 59.46 -17.08
C GLY A 107 37.24 59.39 -18.39
N GLY A 108 37.55 58.40 -19.23
CA GLY A 108 36.79 58.13 -20.45
C GLY A 108 35.61 57.17 -20.19
N ASP A 109 34.62 57.21 -21.07
CA ASP A 109 33.42 56.38 -20.96
C ASP A 109 33.68 54.95 -21.51
N GLY A 110 32.99 53.96 -20.93
CA GLY A 110 33.08 52.57 -21.34
C GLY A 110 32.15 52.22 -22.51
N LYS A 111 32.60 51.34 -23.41
CA LYS A 111 31.82 50.94 -24.60
C LYS A 111 30.71 49.95 -24.25
N ASP A 112 29.50 50.19 -24.76
CA ASP A 112 28.36 49.26 -24.68
C ASP A 112 28.71 47.82 -25.11
N GLY A 113 27.99 46.85 -24.56
CA GLY A 113 28.07 45.45 -24.95
C GLY A 113 27.29 45.12 -26.24
N VAL A 114 27.72 44.10 -26.97
CA VAL A 114 26.98 43.58 -28.13
C VAL A 114 25.76 42.82 -27.65
N ALA A 115 24.61 43.01 -28.31
CA ALA A 115 23.48 42.10 -28.13
C ALA A 115 23.84 40.68 -28.58
N GLY A 116 23.31 39.68 -27.86
CA GLY A 116 23.44 38.28 -28.23
C GLY A 116 22.75 37.99 -29.57
N THR A 117 23.30 37.03 -30.31
CA THR A 117 22.67 36.49 -31.52
C THR A 117 21.39 35.75 -31.17
N ALA A 118 20.34 35.94 -31.98
CA ALA A 118 19.16 35.10 -31.88
C ALA A 118 19.51 33.64 -32.23
N GLY A 119 18.77 32.70 -31.66
CA GLY A 119 18.88 31.28 -32.01
C GLY A 119 18.32 30.98 -33.40
N ASP A 120 18.86 29.94 -34.02
CA ASP A 120 18.44 29.42 -35.32
C ASP A 120 18.09 27.92 -35.24
N ALA A 121 17.70 27.31 -36.36
CA ALA A 121 17.28 25.91 -36.41
C ALA A 121 18.39 24.90 -36.03
N VAL A 122 19.66 25.32 -35.95
CA VAL A 122 20.81 24.49 -35.54
C VAL A 122 21.20 24.81 -34.10
N ASN A 123 21.24 26.10 -33.75
CA ASN A 123 21.60 26.61 -32.44
C ASN A 123 20.39 27.31 -31.83
N VAL A 124 19.43 26.53 -31.32
CA VAL A 124 18.10 27.05 -30.96
C VAL A 124 18.12 28.11 -29.86
N ASN A 125 19.09 28.09 -28.95
CA ASN A 125 19.16 29.06 -27.86
C ASN A 125 19.80 30.38 -28.32
N GLY A 126 19.19 31.50 -27.96
CA GLY A 126 19.80 32.81 -28.12
C GLY A 126 21.05 32.95 -27.26
N THR A 127 22.10 33.57 -27.77
CA THR A 127 23.33 33.77 -27.00
C THR A 127 23.20 34.95 -26.03
N ALA A 128 24.02 34.97 -24.99
CA ALA A 128 24.02 36.06 -24.02
C ALA A 128 24.56 37.36 -24.64
N GLY A 129 24.02 38.50 -24.22
CA GLY A 129 24.62 39.80 -24.53
C GLY A 129 25.93 39.99 -23.78
N THR A 130 26.92 40.65 -24.41
CA THR A 130 28.20 40.93 -23.75
C THR A 130 28.03 42.04 -22.70
N ALA A 131 28.93 42.09 -21.71
CA ALA A 131 28.96 43.19 -20.78
C ALA A 131 29.35 44.51 -21.46
N GLY A 132 28.86 45.63 -20.92
CA GLY A 132 29.37 46.97 -21.22
C GLY A 132 30.64 47.27 -20.43
N GLY A 133 31.49 48.14 -20.97
CA GLY A 133 32.77 48.51 -20.39
C GLY A 133 32.59 49.44 -19.19
N ASN A 134 33.48 49.33 -18.21
CA ASN A 134 33.50 50.27 -17.09
C ASN A 134 33.97 51.66 -17.55
N GLY A 135 33.44 52.71 -16.93
CA GLY A 135 33.98 54.06 -17.07
C GLY A 135 35.30 54.21 -16.30
N GLY A 136 36.22 54.99 -16.84
CA GLY A 136 37.51 55.28 -16.21
C GLY A 136 37.38 56.30 -15.09
N ASN A 137 38.30 56.28 -14.12
CA ASN A 137 38.28 57.25 -13.01
C ASN A 137 38.83 58.61 -13.45
N GLY A 138 38.32 59.68 -12.87
CA GLY A 138 38.90 61.02 -12.99
C GLY A 138 40.26 61.11 -12.31
N GLY A 139 41.24 61.69 -12.98
CA GLY A 139 42.57 61.92 -12.45
C GLY A 139 42.57 62.88 -11.26
N LEU A 140 43.51 62.69 -10.33
CA LEU A 140 43.67 63.57 -9.18
C LEU A 140 44.21 64.94 -9.62
N GLY A 141 43.66 66.04 -9.11
CA GLY A 141 44.22 67.37 -9.34
C GLY A 141 45.57 67.56 -8.64
N GLY A 142 46.46 68.34 -9.26
CA GLY A 142 47.81 68.59 -8.76
C GLY A 142 47.84 69.38 -7.46
N LEU A 143 48.95 69.30 -6.73
CA LEU A 143 49.15 70.01 -5.47
C LEU A 143 49.45 71.50 -5.72
N GLN A 144 48.72 72.37 -5.04
CA GLN A 144 48.92 73.82 -5.07
C GLN A 144 50.24 74.19 -4.37
N ALA A 145 50.72 75.41 -4.61
CA ALA A 145 52.02 75.87 -4.10
C ALA A 145 52.08 76.01 -2.56
N ASP A 146 50.97 75.79 -1.85
CA ASP A 146 50.92 75.70 -0.38
C ASP A 146 51.33 74.32 0.16
N GLY A 147 51.42 73.29 -0.71
CA GLY A 147 51.78 71.93 -0.35
C GLY A 147 50.68 71.12 0.35
N VAL A 148 49.43 71.63 0.42
CA VAL A 148 48.32 71.00 1.16
C VAL A 148 47.03 70.94 0.35
N THR A 149 46.67 72.01 -0.37
CA THR A 149 45.45 72.04 -1.19
C THR A 149 45.73 71.50 -2.60
N ARG A 150 44.72 70.93 -3.26
CA ARG A 150 44.83 70.44 -4.65
C ARG A 150 43.88 71.20 -5.57
N ALA A 151 44.21 71.22 -6.85
CA ALA A 151 43.24 71.51 -7.89
C ALA A 151 42.12 70.44 -7.94
N THR A 152 41.02 70.74 -8.63
CA THR A 152 39.90 69.79 -8.79
C THR A 152 40.33 68.55 -9.57
N SER A 153 39.96 67.38 -9.09
CA SER A 153 40.08 66.11 -9.83
C SER A 153 39.14 66.10 -11.04
N GLY A 154 39.47 65.33 -12.07
CA GLY A 154 38.56 65.11 -13.19
C GLY A 154 37.27 64.39 -12.77
N THR A 155 36.26 64.43 -13.62
CA THR A 155 35.06 63.58 -13.46
C THR A 155 35.39 62.13 -13.81
N GLY A 156 34.67 61.18 -13.24
CA GLY A 156 34.67 59.81 -13.73
C GLY A 156 33.89 59.72 -15.04
N GLY A 157 34.21 58.72 -15.86
CA GLY A 157 33.44 58.38 -17.06
C GLY A 157 32.23 57.48 -16.76
N ASP A 158 31.28 57.45 -17.68
CA ASP A 158 30.09 56.62 -17.61
C ASP A 158 30.42 55.15 -17.95
N GLY A 159 29.66 54.22 -17.36
CA GLY A 159 29.73 52.81 -17.71
C GLY A 159 28.84 52.49 -18.92
N GLY A 160 29.37 51.72 -19.88
CA GLY A 160 28.61 51.29 -21.06
C GLY A 160 27.45 50.37 -20.71
N ALA A 161 26.35 50.43 -21.47
CA ALA A 161 25.20 49.55 -21.27
C ALA A 161 25.54 48.08 -21.59
N GLY A 162 24.90 47.15 -20.90
CA GLY A 162 24.98 45.73 -21.22
C GLY A 162 24.21 45.38 -22.48
N GLY A 163 24.77 44.51 -23.32
CA GLY A 163 24.09 44.03 -24.53
C GLY A 163 22.81 43.26 -24.19
N LYS A 164 21.76 43.37 -25.00
CA LYS A 164 20.54 42.56 -24.81
C LYS A 164 20.83 41.07 -25.04
N GLY A 165 20.11 40.18 -24.38
CA GLY A 165 20.15 38.75 -24.71
C GLY A 165 19.54 38.49 -26.09
N GLY A 166 20.10 37.54 -26.83
CA GLY A 166 19.52 37.08 -28.10
C GLY A 166 18.20 36.35 -27.86
N ALA A 167 17.20 36.54 -28.73
CA ALA A 167 15.97 35.75 -28.65
C ALA A 167 16.25 34.27 -28.94
N GLY A 168 15.53 33.35 -28.30
CA GLY A 168 15.52 31.95 -28.67
C GLY A 168 14.84 31.73 -30.02
N TYR A 169 15.16 30.62 -30.67
CA TYR A 169 14.60 30.24 -31.97
C TYR A 169 13.09 30.03 -31.85
N ASP A 170 12.31 30.90 -32.48
CA ASP A 170 10.86 30.77 -32.59
C ASP A 170 10.52 29.85 -33.77
N ALA A 171 10.31 28.57 -33.45
CA ALA A 171 10.04 27.53 -34.43
C ALA A 171 8.70 27.76 -35.16
N VAL A 172 7.72 28.39 -34.48
CA VAL A 172 6.42 28.75 -35.08
C VAL A 172 6.61 29.85 -36.12
N ALA A 173 7.25 30.96 -35.75
CA ALA A 173 7.47 32.09 -36.65
C ALA A 173 8.38 31.74 -37.82
N ALA A 174 9.31 30.80 -37.64
CA ALA A 174 10.21 30.30 -38.68
C ALA A 174 9.56 29.28 -39.63
N GLY A 175 8.34 28.80 -39.36
CA GLY A 175 7.68 27.75 -40.15
C GLY A 175 8.42 26.41 -40.09
N ALA A 176 8.97 26.07 -38.93
CA ALA A 176 9.69 24.81 -38.72
C ALA A 176 8.76 23.59 -38.87
N ALA A 177 9.35 22.40 -39.00
CA ALA A 177 8.59 21.16 -38.99
C ALA A 177 7.80 20.99 -37.67
N ALA A 178 6.67 20.29 -37.74
CA ALA A 178 5.80 20.05 -36.60
C ALA A 178 6.54 19.35 -35.44
N GLY A 179 6.21 19.72 -34.20
CA GLY A 179 6.89 19.25 -32.98
C GLY A 179 8.27 19.86 -32.70
N THR A 180 8.76 20.79 -33.53
CA THR A 180 10.03 21.50 -33.28
C THR A 180 9.89 22.41 -32.07
N SER A 181 10.73 22.22 -31.06
CA SER A 181 10.74 23.04 -29.85
C SER A 181 11.34 24.42 -30.09
N GLY A 182 10.79 25.43 -29.42
CA GLY A 182 11.39 26.76 -29.37
C GLY A 182 12.60 26.79 -28.44
N GLY A 183 13.62 27.56 -28.79
CA GLY A 183 14.83 27.68 -27.97
C GLY A 183 14.71 28.70 -26.85
N ALA A 184 15.57 28.60 -25.83
CA ALA A 184 15.63 29.56 -24.75
C ALA A 184 16.24 30.90 -25.20
N GLY A 185 15.77 32.01 -24.62
CA GLY A 185 16.37 33.32 -24.78
C GLY A 185 17.68 33.46 -24.01
N GLY A 186 18.66 34.13 -24.62
CA GLY A 186 19.93 34.43 -24.00
C GLY A 186 19.80 35.44 -22.86
N THR A 187 20.72 35.43 -21.91
CA THR A 187 20.73 36.40 -20.81
C THR A 187 21.20 37.78 -21.27
N GLY A 188 20.68 38.82 -20.63
CA GLY A 188 21.18 40.18 -20.81
C GLY A 188 22.58 40.36 -20.22
N GLY A 189 23.44 41.04 -20.97
CA GLY A 189 24.77 41.44 -20.52
C GLY A 189 24.71 42.43 -19.35
N LYS A 190 25.76 42.46 -18.54
CA LYS A 190 25.86 43.41 -17.42
C LYS A 190 26.25 44.79 -17.93
N GLY A 191 25.68 45.84 -17.35
CA GLY A 191 26.13 47.20 -17.56
C GLY A 191 27.46 47.47 -16.83
N GLY A 192 28.29 48.32 -17.42
CA GLY A 192 29.57 48.74 -16.86
C GLY A 192 29.42 49.59 -15.61
N VAL A 193 30.38 49.49 -14.70
CA VAL A 193 30.45 50.32 -13.50
C VAL A 193 30.95 51.71 -13.89
N ALA A 194 30.35 52.76 -13.32
CA ALA A 194 30.81 54.13 -13.48
C ALA A 194 32.20 54.36 -12.90
N GLY A 195 32.98 55.23 -13.53
CA GLY A 195 34.22 55.75 -12.98
C GLY A 195 33.97 56.71 -11.81
N THR A 196 34.89 56.72 -10.84
CA THR A 196 34.87 57.66 -9.72
C THR A 196 35.63 58.94 -10.06
N GLY A 197 35.24 60.09 -9.50
CA GLY A 197 35.89 61.37 -9.77
C GLY A 197 35.31 62.50 -8.92
N SER A 198 35.54 63.76 -9.30
CA SER A 198 34.87 64.92 -8.67
C SER A 198 33.35 64.91 -8.86
N VAL A 199 32.89 64.29 -9.94
CA VAL A 199 31.55 63.75 -10.14
C VAL A 199 31.72 62.30 -10.61
N THR A 200 31.02 61.35 -9.98
CA THR A 200 30.97 59.95 -10.43
C THR A 200 30.14 59.86 -11.70
N GLY A 201 30.54 59.03 -12.65
CA GLY A 201 29.75 58.75 -13.85
C GLY A 201 28.42 58.04 -13.55
N VAL A 202 27.61 57.85 -14.58
CA VAL A 202 26.38 57.05 -14.55
C VAL A 202 26.74 55.58 -14.77
N HIS A 203 26.16 54.68 -13.96
CA HIS A 203 26.33 53.24 -14.17
C HIS A 203 25.57 52.79 -15.43
N GLY A 204 26.21 51.95 -16.25
CA GLY A 204 25.57 51.37 -17.43
C GLY A 204 24.35 50.54 -17.06
N ALA A 205 23.27 50.66 -17.82
CA ALA A 205 22.08 49.83 -17.64
C ALA A 205 22.39 48.36 -17.97
N GLY A 206 21.71 47.43 -17.30
CA GLY A 206 21.75 46.02 -17.66
C GLY A 206 21.01 45.77 -18.99
N GLY A 207 21.48 44.81 -19.77
CA GLY A 207 20.78 44.38 -20.98
C GLY A 207 19.47 43.67 -20.64
N VAL A 208 18.40 43.92 -21.39
CA VAL A 208 17.15 43.14 -21.27
C VAL A 208 17.42 41.70 -21.74
N GLY A 209 16.85 40.71 -21.07
CA GLY A 209 16.97 39.31 -21.46
C GLY A 209 16.26 39.02 -22.79
N GLY A 210 16.76 38.04 -23.54
CA GLY A 210 16.13 37.63 -24.80
C GLY A 210 14.82 36.88 -24.56
N ASN A 211 13.82 37.06 -25.42
CA ASN A 211 12.60 36.27 -25.33
C ASN A 211 12.88 34.79 -25.67
N GLY A 212 12.19 33.85 -25.05
CA GLY A 212 12.17 32.46 -25.47
C GLY A 212 11.33 32.28 -26.73
N GLY A 213 11.74 31.35 -27.60
CA GLY A 213 11.03 31.02 -28.82
C GLY A 213 9.85 30.09 -28.59
N SER A 214 8.86 30.11 -29.48
CA SER A 214 7.70 29.22 -29.42
C SER A 214 7.95 27.90 -30.14
N GLY A 215 7.37 26.80 -29.64
CA GLY A 215 7.40 25.49 -30.28
C GLY A 215 6.20 25.26 -31.20
N THR A 216 6.38 24.50 -32.29
CA THR A 216 5.32 24.20 -33.28
C THR A 216 4.36 23.14 -32.78
N ASP A 217 3.07 23.23 -33.15
CA ASP A 217 2.10 22.15 -32.94
C ASP A 217 2.63 20.84 -33.59
N GLY A 218 2.23 19.70 -33.04
CA GLY A 218 2.65 18.37 -33.47
C GLY A 218 2.01 17.92 -34.79
N ALA A 219 2.65 16.98 -35.49
CA ALA A 219 2.17 16.51 -36.80
C ALA A 219 0.86 15.72 -36.64
N HIS A 220 -0.10 15.92 -37.55
CA HIS A 220 -1.25 15.02 -37.62
C HIS A 220 -0.85 13.67 -38.20
N GLY A 221 -1.39 12.60 -37.62
CA GLY A 221 -1.24 11.24 -38.12
C GLY A 221 -1.89 11.04 -39.49
N ALA A 222 -1.26 10.21 -40.32
CA ALA A 222 -1.82 9.86 -41.63
C ALA A 222 -3.03 8.91 -41.49
N VAL A 223 -4.02 9.02 -42.37
CA VAL A 223 -5.14 8.07 -42.43
C VAL A 223 -4.68 6.75 -43.05
N GLY A 224 -5.13 5.63 -42.47
CA GLY A 224 -4.86 4.28 -42.96
C GLY A 224 -5.48 3.99 -44.33
N ALA A 225 -4.83 3.10 -45.10
CA ALA A 225 -5.36 2.66 -46.39
C ALA A 225 -6.43 1.58 -46.21
N ALA A 226 -7.46 1.56 -47.06
CA ALA A 226 -8.48 0.52 -47.02
C ALA A 226 -7.98 -0.84 -47.55
N GLY A 227 -8.58 -1.92 -47.06
CA GLY A 227 -8.30 -3.30 -47.45
C GLY A 227 -8.69 -3.64 -48.89
N THR A 228 -8.14 -4.73 -49.40
CA THR A 228 -8.37 -5.23 -50.78
C THR A 228 -8.43 -6.76 -50.81
N ALA A 229 -8.97 -7.36 -51.89
CA ALA A 229 -9.07 -8.81 -52.04
C ALA A 229 -7.75 -9.61 -51.87
N VAL A 230 -6.59 -8.96 -51.98
CA VAL A 230 -5.26 -9.59 -51.82
C VAL A 230 -4.64 -9.30 -50.45
N ASN A 231 -5.04 -8.21 -49.80
CA ASN A 231 -4.64 -7.83 -48.45
C ASN A 231 -5.90 -7.29 -47.74
N PRO A 232 -6.73 -8.16 -47.14
CA PRO A 232 -8.07 -7.80 -46.69
C PRO A 232 -8.10 -6.74 -45.60
N GLU A 233 -7.05 -6.61 -44.81
CA GLU A 233 -7.00 -5.78 -43.62
C GLU A 233 -6.80 -4.30 -43.98
N GLY A 234 -7.55 -3.42 -43.31
CA GLY A 234 -7.34 -1.98 -43.32
C GLY A 234 -6.04 -1.61 -42.60
N GLY A 235 -5.27 -0.70 -43.19
CA GLY A 235 -4.05 -0.17 -42.58
C GLY A 235 -4.35 0.72 -41.38
N ASN A 236 -3.48 0.71 -40.38
CA ASN A 236 -3.60 1.58 -39.21
C ASN A 236 -3.42 3.06 -39.58
N GLY A 237 -4.08 3.94 -38.85
CA GLY A 237 -3.77 5.36 -38.82
C GLY A 237 -2.42 5.61 -38.14
N GLY A 238 -1.65 6.57 -38.66
CA GLY A 238 -0.41 7.00 -38.03
C GLY A 238 -0.66 7.78 -36.74
N ASP A 239 0.29 7.72 -35.80
CA ASP A 239 0.22 8.50 -34.56
C ASP A 239 0.34 10.01 -34.81
N GLY A 240 -0.28 10.79 -33.94
CA GLY A 240 -0.05 12.22 -33.83
C GLY A 240 1.33 12.50 -33.22
N GLY A 241 2.11 13.37 -33.84
CA GLY A 241 3.38 13.83 -33.31
C GLY A 241 3.20 14.72 -32.07
N ASN A 242 4.17 14.72 -31.16
CA ASN A 242 4.17 15.63 -30.02
C ASN A 242 4.37 17.09 -30.46
N GLY A 243 3.80 18.03 -29.71
CA GLY A 243 4.03 19.47 -29.85
C GLY A 243 5.40 19.89 -29.33
N GLY A 244 5.96 20.94 -29.92
CA GLY A 244 7.24 21.51 -29.55
C GLY A 244 7.17 22.28 -28.23
N ASN A 245 8.19 22.14 -27.40
CA ASN A 245 8.27 22.83 -26.11
C ASN A 245 8.41 24.34 -26.27
N ALA A 246 7.95 25.09 -25.26
CA ALA A 246 8.20 26.52 -25.13
C ALA A 246 9.64 26.80 -24.67
N GLY A 247 10.32 27.73 -25.33
CA GLY A 247 11.58 28.29 -24.85
C GLY A 247 11.38 29.22 -23.65
N ALA A 248 12.24 29.12 -22.65
CA ALA A 248 12.27 30.05 -21.52
C ALA A 248 12.81 31.43 -21.93
N GLY A 249 12.24 32.50 -21.38
CA GLY A 249 12.80 33.85 -21.48
C GLY A 249 14.12 33.95 -20.72
N GLY A 250 15.12 34.55 -21.34
CA GLY A 250 16.42 34.80 -20.72
C GLY A 250 16.32 35.84 -19.62
N ALA A 251 17.13 35.70 -18.56
CA ALA A 251 17.16 36.67 -17.47
C ALA A 251 17.73 38.02 -17.91
N GLY A 252 17.20 39.11 -17.36
CA GLY A 252 17.76 40.45 -17.53
C GLY A 252 19.11 40.60 -16.83
N GLY A 253 20.03 41.32 -17.46
CA GLY A 253 21.35 41.64 -16.93
C GLY A 253 21.28 42.68 -15.82
N LEU A 254 22.30 42.71 -14.97
CA LEU A 254 22.45 43.72 -13.91
C LEU A 254 23.07 45.00 -14.48
N SER A 255 22.59 46.16 -14.05
CA SER A 255 23.30 47.43 -14.24
C SER A 255 24.61 47.47 -13.44
N GLY A 256 25.50 48.41 -13.76
CA GLY A 256 26.73 48.62 -13.00
C GLY A 256 26.51 49.04 -11.53
N GLY A 257 25.26 49.34 -11.13
CA GLY A 257 24.83 49.61 -9.76
C GLY A 257 24.00 48.47 -9.13
N GLY A 258 23.89 47.30 -9.78
CA GLY A 258 23.23 46.11 -9.24
C GLY A 258 21.72 46.00 -9.47
N VAL A 259 21.09 46.93 -10.21
CA VAL A 259 19.65 46.85 -10.54
C VAL A 259 19.46 45.94 -11.76
N GLN A 260 18.61 44.93 -11.64
CA GLN A 260 18.32 44.00 -12.75
C GLN A 260 17.40 44.63 -13.81
N ALA A 261 17.75 44.43 -15.08
CA ALA A 261 16.89 44.74 -16.21
C ALA A 261 15.73 43.71 -16.33
N ALA A 262 14.75 43.99 -17.18
CA ALA A 262 13.65 43.07 -17.42
C ALA A 262 14.13 41.72 -18.00
N ASN A 263 13.50 40.64 -17.55
CA ASN A 263 13.62 39.32 -18.17
C ASN A 263 12.90 39.32 -19.53
N GLY A 264 13.35 38.46 -20.45
CA GLY A 264 12.61 38.15 -21.67
C GLY A 264 11.32 37.40 -21.35
N THR A 265 10.35 37.46 -22.26
CA THR A 265 9.12 36.66 -22.14
C THR A 265 9.36 35.20 -22.53
N ASN A 266 8.63 34.27 -21.90
CA ASN A 266 8.61 32.87 -22.34
C ASN A 266 7.92 32.75 -23.71
N GLY A 267 8.31 31.74 -24.49
CA GLY A 267 7.60 31.34 -25.71
C GLY A 267 6.31 30.57 -25.40
N THR A 268 5.53 30.26 -26.44
CA THR A 268 4.36 29.37 -26.31
C THR A 268 4.70 27.94 -26.72
N ALA A 269 4.12 26.95 -26.04
CA ALA A 269 4.30 25.55 -26.40
C ALA A 269 3.26 25.12 -27.44
N GLY A 270 3.66 24.29 -28.39
CA GLY A 270 2.79 23.76 -29.43
C GLY A 270 1.86 22.68 -28.86
N LYS A 271 0.64 22.57 -29.40
CA LYS A 271 -0.29 21.48 -29.06
C LYS A 271 0.18 20.14 -29.62
N GLY A 272 -0.32 19.05 -29.05
CA GLY A 272 -0.15 17.72 -29.63
C GLY A 272 -0.86 17.59 -30.98
N GLY A 273 -0.28 16.80 -31.89
CA GLY A 273 -0.93 16.44 -33.13
C GLY A 273 -2.02 15.40 -32.91
N ASN A 274 -3.14 15.51 -33.64
CA ASN A 274 -4.18 14.47 -33.63
C ASN A 274 -3.69 13.18 -34.31
N GLY A 275 -4.12 12.04 -33.79
CA GLY A 275 -3.91 10.73 -34.43
C GLY A 275 -4.72 10.57 -35.73
N GLY A 276 -4.19 9.78 -36.66
CA GLY A 276 -4.86 9.48 -37.93
C GLY A 276 -5.95 8.43 -37.77
N ALA A 277 -6.99 8.47 -38.60
CA ALA A 277 -8.02 7.42 -38.62
C ALA A 277 -7.47 6.12 -39.22
N GLY A 278 -7.94 4.97 -38.74
CA GLY A 278 -7.71 3.68 -39.38
C GLY A 278 -8.44 3.54 -40.72
N GLY A 279 -7.92 2.70 -41.62
CA GLY A 279 -8.58 2.37 -42.88
C GLY A 279 -9.61 1.26 -42.72
N ASP A 280 -10.67 1.25 -43.53
CA ASP A 280 -11.68 0.19 -43.51
C ASP A 280 -11.15 -1.13 -44.08
N GLY A 281 -11.67 -2.26 -43.61
CA GLY A 281 -11.37 -3.60 -44.10
C GLY A 281 -12.08 -3.95 -45.41
N TYR A 282 -11.66 -5.05 -46.03
CA TYR A 282 -12.19 -5.52 -47.30
C TYR A 282 -13.54 -6.21 -47.15
N ASP A 283 -14.57 -5.68 -47.81
CA ASP A 283 -15.88 -6.31 -47.93
C ASP A 283 -15.86 -7.39 -49.04
N ALA A 284 -15.99 -8.65 -48.62
CA ALA A 284 -16.02 -9.81 -49.51
C ALA A 284 -17.45 -10.16 -49.97
N ALA A 285 -18.49 -9.67 -49.29
CA ALA A 285 -19.88 -9.91 -49.64
C ALA A 285 -20.26 -9.18 -50.94
N SER A 286 -19.81 -7.94 -51.12
CA SER A 286 -20.09 -7.15 -52.33
C SER A 286 -19.21 -7.51 -53.55
N ASP A 287 -18.07 -8.18 -53.37
CA ASP A 287 -17.28 -8.69 -54.50
C ASP A 287 -17.90 -9.97 -55.10
N ALA A 288 -18.43 -9.84 -56.31
CA ALA A 288 -18.93 -10.96 -57.09
C ALA A 288 -17.85 -12.02 -57.44
N GLY A 289 -16.57 -11.65 -57.47
CA GLY A 289 -15.43 -12.53 -57.75
C GLY A 289 -15.00 -13.42 -56.59
N ALA A 290 -15.31 -13.04 -55.34
CA ALA A 290 -14.96 -13.80 -54.14
C ALA A 290 -15.68 -15.16 -54.09
N ALA A 291 -15.01 -16.19 -53.57
CA ALA A 291 -15.56 -17.54 -53.45
C ALA A 291 -16.59 -17.66 -52.31
N ALA A 292 -17.46 -18.67 -52.36
CA ALA A 292 -18.37 -18.96 -51.25
C ALA A 292 -17.57 -19.22 -49.95
N GLY A 293 -18.01 -18.64 -48.83
CA GLY A 293 -17.34 -18.74 -47.54
C GLY A 293 -16.14 -17.80 -47.32
N THR A 294 -15.81 -16.88 -48.23
CA THR A 294 -14.73 -15.90 -47.99
C THR A 294 -15.09 -14.91 -46.89
N ALA A 295 -14.19 -14.72 -45.92
CA ALA A 295 -14.35 -13.72 -44.87
C ALA A 295 -14.05 -12.30 -45.36
N GLY A 296 -14.67 -11.31 -44.72
CA GLY A 296 -14.28 -9.91 -44.82
C GLY A 296 -13.01 -9.63 -44.01
N GLY A 297 -12.33 -8.53 -44.33
CA GLY A 297 -11.10 -8.11 -43.64
C GLY A 297 -11.34 -7.17 -42.46
N ASP A 298 -10.44 -7.19 -41.48
CA ASP A 298 -10.49 -6.30 -40.31
C ASP A 298 -10.22 -4.84 -40.70
N GLY A 299 -10.82 -3.89 -39.98
CA GLY A 299 -10.50 -2.47 -40.04
C GLY A 299 -9.24 -2.13 -39.26
N GLY A 300 -8.45 -1.18 -39.77
CA GLY A 300 -7.21 -0.72 -39.13
C GLY A 300 -7.47 0.11 -37.87
N ASN A 301 -6.53 0.10 -36.93
CA ASN A 301 -6.63 0.88 -35.69
C ASN A 301 -6.42 2.39 -35.97
N GLY A 302 -7.06 3.25 -35.17
CA GLY A 302 -6.74 4.67 -35.11
C GLY A 302 -5.38 4.93 -34.46
N GLY A 303 -4.65 5.92 -34.95
CA GLY A 303 -3.38 6.35 -34.38
C GLY A 303 -3.57 7.13 -33.08
N ASN A 304 -2.54 7.16 -32.23
CA ASN A 304 -2.59 7.78 -30.91
C ASN A 304 -2.54 9.31 -30.96
N ALA A 305 -3.00 9.96 -29.90
CA ALA A 305 -2.83 11.39 -29.69
C ALA A 305 -1.37 11.75 -29.39
N GLY A 306 -0.84 12.79 -30.05
CA GLY A 306 0.42 13.41 -29.66
C GLY A 306 0.25 14.23 -28.38
N GLN A 307 1.31 14.31 -27.56
CA GLN A 307 1.33 15.16 -26.37
C GLN A 307 1.58 16.63 -26.72
N GLY A 308 0.97 17.56 -25.99
CA GLY A 308 1.30 18.97 -26.03
C GLY A 308 2.70 19.25 -25.50
N GLY A 309 3.38 20.22 -26.09
CA GLY A 309 4.71 20.65 -25.65
C GLY A 309 4.71 21.20 -24.22
N LEU A 310 5.84 21.10 -23.55
CA LEU A 310 6.04 21.55 -22.19
C LEU A 310 6.00 23.09 -22.09
N LEU A 311 5.22 23.63 -21.15
CA LEU A 311 5.22 25.05 -20.80
C LEU A 311 6.37 25.39 -19.83
N VAL A 312 6.90 26.59 -19.96
CA VAL A 312 7.91 27.12 -19.04
C VAL A 312 7.24 27.43 -17.69
N GLY A 313 7.58 26.62 -16.68
CA GLY A 313 7.00 26.68 -15.33
C GLY A 313 6.28 25.41 -14.89
N GLY A 314 6.10 24.43 -15.79
CA GLY A 314 5.42 23.17 -15.53
C GLY A 314 4.05 23.07 -16.19
N GLY A 315 3.62 21.84 -16.49
CA GLY A 315 2.42 21.54 -17.28
C GLY A 315 2.69 21.48 -18.80
N ARG A 316 1.81 20.79 -19.54
CA ARG A 316 1.86 20.67 -21.00
C ARG A 316 0.80 21.54 -21.67
N ALA A 317 1.02 21.87 -22.94
CA ALA A 317 -0.01 22.44 -23.80
C ALA A 317 -1.13 21.40 -24.01
N ALA A 318 -2.23 21.81 -24.64
CA ALA A 318 -3.30 20.87 -24.96
C ALA A 318 -2.74 19.72 -25.82
N ASP A 319 -3.02 18.50 -25.39
CA ASP A 319 -2.73 17.28 -26.11
C ASP A 319 -3.61 17.19 -27.38
N GLY A 320 -3.19 16.37 -28.35
CA GLY A 320 -3.98 16.10 -29.55
C GLY A 320 -5.19 15.20 -29.26
N THR A 321 -6.10 15.06 -30.21
CA THR A 321 -7.17 14.05 -30.13
C THR A 321 -6.70 12.73 -30.75
N ALA A 322 -7.07 11.59 -30.17
CA ALA A 322 -6.77 10.28 -30.75
C ALA A 322 -7.48 10.08 -32.11
N GLY A 323 -6.99 9.13 -32.92
CA GLY A 323 -7.65 8.70 -34.15
C GLY A 323 -8.84 7.77 -33.88
N VAL A 324 -9.82 7.77 -34.78
CA VAL A 324 -10.90 6.75 -34.80
C VAL A 324 -10.41 5.48 -35.49
N GLY A 325 -10.94 4.32 -35.08
CA GLY A 325 -10.70 3.05 -35.78
C GLY A 325 -11.47 2.97 -37.10
N GLY A 326 -10.92 2.22 -38.07
CA GLY A 326 -11.61 1.88 -39.33
C GLY A 326 -12.59 0.73 -39.14
N ASN A 327 -13.59 0.60 -40.02
CA ASN A 327 -14.62 -0.44 -39.91
C ASN A 327 -14.15 -1.77 -40.53
N GLY A 328 -14.65 -2.91 -40.04
CA GLY A 328 -14.45 -4.21 -40.67
C GLY A 328 -15.37 -4.43 -41.88
N GLY A 329 -14.96 -5.30 -42.80
CA GLY A 329 -15.74 -5.66 -43.99
C GLY A 329 -16.59 -6.92 -43.84
N ASP A 330 -17.61 -7.10 -44.70
CA ASP A 330 -18.59 -8.20 -44.59
C ASP A 330 -18.11 -9.52 -45.24
N GLY A 331 -18.59 -10.65 -44.73
CA GLY A 331 -18.28 -12.01 -45.20
C GLY A 331 -19.33 -12.63 -46.14
N LYS A 332 -18.98 -13.70 -46.87
CA LYS A 332 -19.77 -14.25 -47.99
C LYS A 332 -20.36 -15.64 -47.72
N ASP A 333 -21.61 -15.87 -48.13
CA ASP A 333 -22.40 -17.10 -47.93
C ASP A 333 -21.74 -18.43 -48.41
N GLY A 334 -22.17 -19.54 -47.79
CA GLY A 334 -21.75 -20.93 -48.05
C GLY A 334 -22.59 -21.71 -49.09
N ALA A 335 -22.36 -23.03 -49.20
CA ALA A 335 -22.93 -23.90 -50.24
C ALA A 335 -23.68 -25.13 -49.69
N ALA A 336 -24.72 -25.64 -50.38
CA ALA A 336 -25.58 -26.73 -49.87
C ALA A 336 -25.13 -28.17 -50.26
N SER A 337 -25.55 -29.18 -49.48
CA SER A 337 -25.20 -30.59 -49.70
C SER A 337 -26.17 -31.34 -50.63
N THR A 338 -25.70 -32.46 -51.20
CA THR A 338 -26.46 -33.32 -52.13
C THR A 338 -26.22 -34.83 -51.94
N THR A 339 -25.50 -35.26 -50.90
CA THR A 339 -25.12 -36.67 -50.69
C THR A 339 -25.40 -37.10 -49.24
N ALA A 340 -25.99 -38.29 -49.06
CA ALA A 340 -26.32 -38.84 -47.74
C ALA A 340 -25.08 -38.91 -46.83
N GLY A 341 -25.19 -38.36 -45.62
CA GLY A 341 -24.10 -38.32 -44.63
C GLY A 341 -23.09 -37.18 -44.81
N VAL A 342 -23.26 -36.28 -45.79
CA VAL A 342 -22.40 -35.11 -46.02
C VAL A 342 -23.14 -33.83 -45.66
N ALA A 343 -22.52 -32.95 -44.86
CA ALA A 343 -23.12 -31.68 -44.41
C ALA A 343 -22.96 -30.54 -45.43
N GLY A 344 -23.71 -29.44 -45.24
CA GLY A 344 -23.56 -28.20 -45.99
C GLY A 344 -22.29 -27.42 -45.63
N GLY A 345 -21.80 -26.58 -46.55
CA GLY A 345 -20.67 -25.67 -46.35
C GLY A 345 -21.07 -24.38 -45.61
N ALA A 346 -20.09 -23.80 -44.89
CA ALA A 346 -20.29 -22.67 -44.01
C ALA A 346 -20.14 -21.30 -44.70
N GLY A 347 -20.73 -20.26 -44.09
CA GLY A 347 -20.54 -18.86 -44.48
C GLY A 347 -19.23 -18.25 -43.99
N GLY A 348 -18.77 -17.19 -44.67
CA GLY A 348 -17.58 -16.42 -44.32
C GLY A 348 -17.86 -15.42 -43.20
N ARG A 349 -16.89 -15.22 -42.30
CA ARG A 349 -17.01 -14.29 -41.18
C ARG A 349 -16.87 -12.83 -41.60
N GLY A 350 -17.50 -11.91 -40.88
CA GLY A 350 -17.21 -10.48 -40.96
C GLY A 350 -15.88 -10.14 -40.29
N GLY A 351 -15.21 -9.12 -40.81
CA GLY A 351 -14.01 -8.55 -40.21
C GLY A 351 -14.33 -7.63 -39.03
N ASN A 352 -13.40 -7.50 -38.10
CA ASN A 352 -13.55 -6.69 -36.89
C ASN A 352 -13.34 -5.20 -37.17
N GLY A 353 -13.96 -4.34 -36.39
CA GLY A 353 -13.66 -2.90 -36.36
C GLY A 353 -12.33 -2.64 -35.65
N GLY A 354 -11.53 -1.74 -36.20
CA GLY A 354 -10.27 -1.30 -35.62
C GLY A 354 -10.48 -0.52 -34.32
N GLN A 355 -9.50 -0.62 -33.43
CA GLN A 355 -9.51 0.08 -32.14
C GLN A 355 -9.41 1.60 -32.34
N ALA A 356 -10.01 2.39 -31.45
CA ALA A 356 -9.65 3.80 -31.34
C ALA A 356 -8.19 3.97 -30.86
N GLY A 357 -7.55 5.07 -31.23
CA GLY A 357 -6.23 5.41 -30.69
C GLY A 357 -6.30 5.77 -29.20
N PHE A 358 -5.17 5.67 -28.52
CA PHE A 358 -5.03 6.14 -27.14
C PHE A 358 -4.92 7.67 -27.09
N ASP A 359 -5.54 8.25 -26.07
CA ASP A 359 -5.20 9.57 -25.57
C ASP A 359 -3.87 9.55 -24.79
N THR A 360 -3.41 10.73 -24.41
CA THR A 360 -2.12 10.97 -23.76
C THR A 360 -2.05 10.57 -22.28
N SER A 361 -3.17 10.12 -21.69
CA SER A 361 -3.25 9.51 -20.37
C SER A 361 -3.28 7.98 -20.41
N GLY A 362 -3.35 7.39 -21.62
CA GLY A 362 -3.50 5.95 -21.83
C GLY A 362 -4.96 5.48 -21.87
N GLY A 363 -5.93 6.40 -21.82
CA GLY A 363 -7.33 6.12 -22.12
C GLY A 363 -7.56 5.97 -23.62
N LEU A 364 -8.68 5.37 -24.04
CA LEU A 364 -9.07 5.34 -25.46
C LEU A 364 -9.78 6.65 -25.81
N GLY A 365 -9.27 7.40 -26.78
CA GLY A 365 -9.59 8.83 -26.92
C GLY A 365 -10.74 9.21 -27.87
N ASN A 366 -11.34 8.25 -28.59
CA ASN A 366 -12.44 8.49 -29.56
C ASN A 366 -13.24 7.20 -29.83
N THR A 367 -14.23 7.21 -30.73
CA THR A 367 -15.02 6.03 -31.13
C THR A 367 -14.15 4.95 -31.81
N GLY A 368 -14.38 3.68 -31.46
CA GLY A 368 -13.81 2.56 -32.20
C GLY A 368 -14.54 2.35 -33.53
N GLY A 369 -13.93 1.61 -34.46
CA GLY A 369 -14.57 1.25 -35.73
C GLY A 369 -15.67 0.20 -35.53
N ASN A 370 -16.64 0.11 -36.44
CA ASN A 370 -17.69 -0.90 -36.35
C ASN A 370 -17.23 -2.23 -36.96
N GLY A 371 -17.78 -3.35 -36.49
CA GLY A 371 -17.54 -4.68 -37.07
C GLY A 371 -18.41 -4.97 -38.30
N GLY A 372 -17.88 -5.77 -39.23
CA GLY A 372 -18.56 -6.24 -40.43
C GLY A 372 -19.48 -7.44 -40.17
N GLN A 373 -20.41 -7.70 -41.08
CA GLN A 373 -21.44 -8.75 -40.99
C GLN A 373 -20.91 -10.13 -41.43
N GLY A 374 -21.44 -11.20 -40.85
CA GLY A 374 -21.17 -12.58 -41.29
C GLY A 374 -22.12 -13.09 -42.40
N GLY A 375 -21.65 -14.02 -43.23
CA GLY A 375 -22.45 -14.68 -44.30
C GLY A 375 -23.14 -15.97 -43.86
N ASN A 376 -24.12 -16.46 -44.61
CA ASN A 376 -25.03 -17.56 -44.22
C ASN A 376 -24.56 -18.99 -44.61
N GLY A 377 -25.13 -20.05 -44.01
CA GLY A 377 -24.79 -21.47 -44.24
C GLY A 377 -25.73 -22.31 -45.15
N GLY A 378 -25.31 -23.53 -45.58
CA GLY A 378 -26.07 -24.47 -46.45
C GLY A 378 -26.81 -25.65 -45.75
N ALA A 379 -27.55 -26.54 -46.45
CA ALA A 379 -28.49 -27.55 -45.84
C ALA A 379 -28.18 -29.09 -46.03
N GLY A 380 -28.92 -30.01 -45.35
CA GLY A 380 -28.69 -31.49 -45.15
C GLY A 380 -29.70 -32.56 -45.73
N PHE A 381 -29.83 -33.79 -45.15
CA PHE A 381 -30.46 -35.05 -45.75
C PHE A 381 -31.14 -36.08 -44.73
N ASP A 382 -32.02 -37.04 -45.15
CA ASP A 382 -32.97 -37.90 -44.32
C ASP A 382 -32.77 -39.48 -44.25
N GLY A 383 -33.44 -40.21 -43.30
CA GLY A 383 -33.30 -41.69 -42.98
C GLY A 383 -34.57 -42.66 -42.89
N ALA A 384 -34.48 -43.89 -42.30
CA ALA A 384 -35.50 -45.02 -42.38
C ALA A 384 -35.61 -46.05 -41.17
N ALA A 385 -36.59 -46.99 -41.11
CA ALA A 385 -37.03 -47.79 -39.90
C ALA A 385 -36.91 -49.36 -39.91
N GLY A 386 -37.09 -50.07 -38.75
CA GLY A 386 -36.74 -51.50 -38.47
C GLY A 386 -37.86 -52.55 -38.16
N VAL A 387 -37.50 -53.80 -37.76
CA VAL A 387 -38.40 -55.01 -37.65
C VAL A 387 -38.04 -56.05 -36.55
N ASP A 388 -38.98 -56.98 -36.27
CA ASP A 388 -38.96 -58.02 -35.20
C ASP A 388 -37.73 -58.96 -35.19
N GLY A 389 -37.24 -59.29 -34.00
CA GLY A 389 -36.07 -60.15 -33.75
C GLY A 389 -34.72 -59.43 -33.59
N SER A 390 -34.71 -58.08 -33.50
CA SER A 390 -33.56 -57.16 -33.59
C SER A 390 -33.16 -56.82 -35.05
N ALA A 391 -32.84 -55.58 -35.44
CA ALA A 391 -32.34 -54.43 -34.65
C ALA A 391 -32.94 -53.05 -35.06
N ASP A 392 -32.44 -52.01 -34.38
CA ASP A 392 -32.89 -50.61 -34.32
C ASP A 392 -33.01 -49.84 -35.67
N GLY A 393 -33.64 -48.66 -35.65
CA GLY A 393 -33.88 -47.79 -36.83
C GLY A 393 -32.72 -46.82 -37.20
N GLY A 394 -32.67 -46.38 -38.47
CA GLY A 394 -31.57 -45.57 -39.05
C GLY A 394 -31.75 -44.04 -39.06
N HIS A 395 -30.69 -43.32 -39.45
CA HIS A 395 -30.46 -41.89 -39.13
C HIS A 395 -30.37 -40.92 -40.34
N GLY A 396 -30.54 -39.61 -40.10
CA GLY A 396 -30.34 -38.49 -41.06
C GLY A 396 -29.04 -37.68 -40.86
N SER A 397 -28.80 -36.63 -41.66
CA SER A 397 -27.56 -35.80 -41.63
C SER A 397 -27.79 -34.27 -41.58
N ALA A 398 -26.76 -33.54 -41.13
CA ALA A 398 -26.88 -32.16 -40.65
C ALA A 398 -26.72 -31.03 -41.70
N GLY A 399 -27.18 -29.83 -41.34
CA GLY A 399 -26.94 -28.57 -42.05
C GLY A 399 -25.55 -27.95 -41.79
N GLY A 400 -25.20 -26.93 -42.57
CA GLY A 400 -23.97 -26.12 -42.45
C GLY A 400 -24.19 -24.80 -41.72
N ALA A 401 -23.16 -24.29 -41.04
CA ALA A 401 -23.25 -23.14 -40.16
C ALA A 401 -23.15 -21.77 -40.87
N GLY A 402 -23.77 -20.75 -40.28
CA GLY A 402 -23.51 -19.34 -40.60
C GLY A 402 -22.12 -18.90 -40.14
N GLY A 403 -21.61 -17.82 -40.72
CA GLY A 403 -20.38 -17.14 -40.34
C GLY A 403 -20.66 -16.03 -39.32
N ASP A 404 -19.74 -15.84 -38.39
CA ASP A 404 -19.84 -14.84 -37.32
C ASP A 404 -19.73 -13.40 -37.84
N GLY A 405 -20.38 -12.46 -37.15
CA GLY A 405 -20.15 -11.03 -37.29
C GLY A 405 -18.87 -10.60 -36.58
N GLY A 406 -18.13 -9.67 -37.19
CA GLY A 406 -16.91 -9.11 -36.60
C GLY A 406 -17.22 -8.20 -35.41
N HIS A 407 -16.34 -8.20 -34.40
CA HIS A 407 -16.46 -7.37 -33.22
C HIS A 407 -16.28 -5.88 -33.55
N GLY A 408 -16.98 -5.00 -32.84
CA GLY A 408 -16.72 -3.56 -32.86
C GLY A 408 -15.44 -3.23 -32.10
N GLY A 409 -14.67 -2.28 -32.62
CA GLY A 409 -13.46 -1.78 -31.97
C GLY A 409 -13.78 -1.08 -30.65
N THR A 410 -12.91 -1.23 -29.66
CA THR A 410 -13.01 -0.52 -28.38
C THR A 410 -12.68 0.97 -28.58
N GLY A 411 -13.27 1.82 -27.73
CA GLY A 411 -13.14 3.27 -27.82
C GLY A 411 -13.86 4.00 -26.69
N ALA A 412 -13.72 5.33 -26.62
CA ALA A 412 -14.38 6.20 -25.65
C ALA A 412 -15.91 6.07 -25.61
N PHE A 413 -16.53 5.61 -26.71
CA PHE A 413 -17.96 5.29 -26.79
C PHE A 413 -18.22 3.90 -27.39
N GLY A 414 -17.17 3.06 -27.50
CA GLY A 414 -17.19 1.82 -28.28
C GLY A 414 -17.40 2.01 -29.79
N GLY A 415 -17.26 0.92 -30.54
CA GLY A 415 -17.79 0.74 -31.89
C GLY A 415 -18.89 -0.31 -31.86
N VAL A 416 -19.82 -0.27 -32.81
CA VAL A 416 -20.94 -1.23 -32.89
C VAL A 416 -20.45 -2.57 -33.45
N GLY A 417 -20.88 -3.67 -32.84
CA GLY A 417 -20.57 -5.01 -33.35
C GLY A 417 -21.37 -5.36 -34.61
N GLY A 418 -20.76 -6.08 -35.55
CA GLY A 418 -21.46 -6.62 -36.72
C GLY A 418 -22.41 -7.76 -36.33
N ALA A 419 -23.48 -8.00 -37.07
CA ALA A 419 -24.37 -9.14 -36.79
C ALA A 419 -23.84 -10.43 -37.45
N GLY A 420 -24.21 -11.58 -36.88
CA GLY A 420 -23.86 -12.89 -37.41
C GLY A 420 -24.83 -13.37 -38.51
N GLY A 421 -24.35 -14.25 -39.39
CA GLY A 421 -25.15 -14.86 -40.47
C GLY A 421 -25.97 -16.07 -40.01
N ASP A 422 -27.05 -16.39 -40.71
CA ASP A 422 -27.98 -17.48 -40.36
C ASP A 422 -27.43 -18.89 -40.73
N GLY A 423 -27.86 -19.92 -39.98
CA GLY A 423 -27.49 -21.34 -40.17
C GLY A 423 -28.49 -22.17 -40.99
N GLY A 424 -28.04 -23.29 -41.60
CA GLY A 424 -28.85 -24.16 -42.47
C GLY A 424 -29.57 -25.34 -41.79
N VAL A 425 -30.44 -26.07 -42.50
CA VAL A 425 -31.43 -27.03 -41.92
C VAL A 425 -31.02 -28.53 -42.05
N GLY A 426 -31.41 -29.40 -41.09
CA GLY A 426 -31.13 -30.87 -41.02
C GLY A 426 -32.29 -31.84 -41.35
N GLY A 427 -32.13 -33.17 -41.12
CA GLY A 427 -33.06 -34.27 -41.53
C GLY A 427 -33.44 -35.36 -40.48
N ASN A 428 -34.23 -36.41 -40.82
CA ASN A 428 -35.11 -37.22 -39.90
C ASN A 428 -34.77 -38.76 -39.67
N GLY A 429 -35.36 -39.46 -38.65
CA GLY A 429 -35.09 -40.88 -38.18
C GLY A 429 -36.29 -41.85 -37.81
N GLY A 430 -36.09 -42.99 -37.07
CA GLY A 430 -37.06 -44.16 -36.88
C GLY A 430 -37.22 -44.86 -35.46
N ALA A 431 -37.91 -46.03 -35.26
CA ALA A 431 -38.44 -46.56 -33.93
C ALA A 431 -38.34 -48.11 -33.56
N GLY A 432 -38.66 -48.56 -32.30
CA GLY A 432 -38.40 -49.89 -31.62
C GLY A 432 -39.55 -50.77 -30.96
N PHE A 433 -39.29 -51.66 -29.93
CA PHE A 433 -40.16 -52.83 -29.46
C PHE A 433 -40.09 -53.29 -27.94
N ASP A 434 -41.12 -54.02 -27.41
CA ASP A 434 -41.41 -54.41 -25.97
C ASP A 434 -41.04 -55.86 -25.47
N ALA A 435 -41.07 -56.13 -24.14
CA ALA A 435 -40.80 -57.45 -23.50
C ALA A 435 -41.95 -58.06 -22.65
N ILE A 436 -41.91 -59.39 -22.38
CA ILE A 436 -43.04 -60.17 -21.81
C ILE A 436 -42.69 -61.33 -20.83
N THR A 437 -41.43 -61.51 -20.43
CA THR A 437 -41.04 -62.57 -19.46
C THR A 437 -40.44 -61.95 -18.18
N ALA A 438 -40.69 -62.57 -17.03
CA ALA A 438 -40.02 -62.18 -15.78
C ALA A 438 -38.48 -62.26 -15.95
N ASP A 439 -37.78 -61.34 -15.27
CA ASP A 439 -36.32 -61.22 -15.29
C ASP A 439 -35.69 -60.80 -16.66
N THR A 440 -36.41 -60.07 -17.55
CA THR A 440 -35.91 -59.63 -18.89
C THR A 440 -36.28 -58.19 -19.31
N ASN A 441 -35.49 -57.55 -20.20
CA ASN A 441 -35.57 -56.13 -20.64
C ASN A 441 -36.10 -55.93 -22.10
N GLY A 442 -36.54 -54.71 -22.47
CA GLY A 442 -37.03 -54.28 -23.81
C GLY A 442 -35.99 -53.63 -24.78
N GLY A 443 -36.42 -53.11 -25.95
CA GLY A 443 -35.55 -52.63 -27.07
C GLY A 443 -35.77 -51.18 -27.59
N ASN A 444 -34.91 -50.71 -28.51
CA ASN A 444 -34.61 -49.27 -28.72
C ASN A 444 -35.03 -48.63 -30.08
N GLY A 445 -35.08 -47.29 -30.13
CA GLY A 445 -35.38 -46.46 -31.33
C GLY A 445 -34.17 -45.73 -31.98
N GLY A 446 -34.38 -44.99 -33.07
CA GLY A 446 -33.33 -44.39 -33.92
C GLY A 446 -33.40 -42.86 -34.12
N ASN A 447 -32.22 -42.25 -34.33
CA ASN A 447 -31.97 -40.81 -34.16
C ASN A 447 -32.16 -39.94 -35.42
N ALA A 448 -32.37 -38.63 -35.23
CA ALA A 448 -32.45 -37.61 -36.28
C ALA A 448 -31.11 -36.86 -36.54
N GLY A 449 -31.12 -35.90 -37.48
CA GLY A 449 -29.98 -35.05 -37.86
C GLY A 449 -30.22 -33.56 -37.57
N ALA A 450 -29.17 -32.88 -37.08
CA ALA A 450 -29.24 -31.53 -36.53
C ALA A 450 -29.22 -30.39 -37.57
N GLY A 451 -29.77 -29.24 -37.18
CA GLY A 451 -29.57 -27.99 -37.91
C GLY A 451 -28.16 -27.41 -37.73
N GLY A 452 -27.71 -26.61 -38.69
CA GLY A 452 -26.50 -25.81 -38.60
C GLY A 452 -26.72 -24.54 -37.77
N ALA A 453 -25.75 -24.20 -36.92
CA ALA A 453 -25.83 -23.03 -36.05
C ALA A 453 -25.77 -21.71 -36.84
N GLY A 454 -26.41 -20.66 -36.31
CA GLY A 454 -26.19 -19.29 -36.74
C GLY A 454 -24.84 -18.78 -36.21
N GLY A 455 -24.20 -17.91 -36.98
CA GLY A 455 -22.97 -17.22 -36.56
C GLY A 455 -23.24 -16.23 -35.44
N ALA A 456 -22.29 -16.07 -34.52
CA ALA A 456 -22.44 -15.15 -33.39
C ALA A 456 -22.45 -13.68 -33.85
N GLY A 457 -23.14 -12.84 -33.09
CA GLY A 457 -23.05 -11.39 -33.20
C GLY A 457 -21.69 -10.92 -32.68
N GLY A 458 -21.06 -10.04 -33.45
CA GLY A 458 -19.88 -9.31 -33.04
C GLY A 458 -20.14 -8.45 -31.81
N TRP A 459 -19.17 -8.38 -30.92
CA TRP A 459 -19.33 -7.70 -29.63
C TRP A 459 -19.31 -6.19 -29.80
N GLY A 460 -19.95 -5.45 -28.89
CA GLY A 460 -19.79 -4.00 -28.82
C GLY A 460 -18.41 -3.65 -28.27
N GLY A 461 -17.85 -2.53 -28.72
CA GLY A 461 -16.57 -2.04 -28.22
C GLY A 461 -16.63 -1.73 -26.73
N LEU A 462 -15.75 -2.36 -25.93
CA LEU A 462 -15.69 -2.22 -24.48
C LEU A 462 -15.47 -0.74 -24.07
N HIS A 463 -16.24 -0.26 -23.11
CA HIS A 463 -16.19 1.12 -22.60
C HIS A 463 -16.02 1.15 -21.07
N ASN A 464 -15.24 2.10 -20.56
CA ASN A 464 -14.82 2.14 -19.15
C ASN A 464 -15.84 2.84 -18.21
N VAL A 465 -16.80 3.64 -18.70
CA VAL A 465 -17.75 4.39 -17.84
C VAL A 465 -19.18 4.59 -18.42
N GLY A 466 -19.99 3.53 -18.49
CA GLY A 466 -21.45 3.61 -18.28
C GLY A 466 -22.32 4.57 -19.13
N ASN A 467 -22.17 4.60 -20.46
CA ASN A 467 -23.12 5.24 -21.40
C ASN A 467 -23.66 4.19 -22.40
N PRO A 468 -24.95 4.19 -22.81
CA PRO A 468 -25.61 3.00 -23.39
C PRO A 468 -25.53 2.88 -24.92
N ASP A 469 -24.77 3.74 -25.61
CA ASP A 469 -24.76 3.79 -27.08
C ASP A 469 -23.84 2.73 -27.75
N ALA A 470 -23.00 2.04 -26.97
CA ALA A 470 -22.18 0.92 -27.43
C ALA A 470 -23.04 -0.34 -27.63
N MET A 471 -23.81 -0.36 -28.71
CA MET A 471 -24.67 -1.47 -29.09
C MET A 471 -23.82 -2.65 -29.59
N ALA A 472 -24.06 -3.86 -29.09
CA ALA A 472 -23.46 -5.05 -29.68
C ALA A 472 -24.25 -5.53 -30.91
N GLY A 473 -23.62 -6.36 -31.73
CA GLY A 473 -24.25 -6.97 -32.90
C GLY A 473 -25.23 -8.07 -32.50
N ASN A 474 -26.35 -8.17 -33.23
CA ASN A 474 -27.29 -9.27 -33.03
C ASN A 474 -26.70 -10.60 -33.54
N GLY A 475 -27.08 -11.70 -32.92
CA GLY A 475 -26.70 -13.02 -33.42
C GLY A 475 -27.51 -13.45 -34.64
N GLY A 476 -26.92 -14.26 -35.51
CA GLY A 476 -27.62 -14.91 -36.63
C GLY A 476 -28.50 -16.07 -36.12
N ASN A 477 -29.61 -16.36 -36.78
CA ASN A 477 -30.54 -17.41 -36.36
C ASN A 477 -30.03 -18.79 -36.73
N GLY A 478 -30.37 -19.80 -35.91
CA GLY A 478 -30.00 -21.19 -36.18
C GLY A 478 -31.01 -21.91 -37.07
N GLY A 479 -30.55 -22.89 -37.85
CA GLY A 479 -31.42 -23.71 -38.72
C GLY A 479 -32.11 -24.85 -37.97
N ALA A 480 -33.29 -25.31 -38.42
CA ALA A 480 -34.08 -26.32 -37.71
C ALA A 480 -33.59 -27.79 -37.87
N ALA A 481 -34.07 -28.68 -36.99
CA ALA A 481 -33.77 -30.12 -36.95
C ALA A 481 -34.81 -31.02 -37.65
N GLY A 482 -34.50 -32.31 -37.82
CA GLY A 482 -35.48 -33.38 -38.09
C GLY A 482 -35.82 -34.26 -36.86
N THR A 483 -36.74 -35.24 -36.98
CA THR A 483 -37.46 -35.93 -35.86
C THR A 483 -37.13 -37.43 -35.60
N ALA A 484 -37.34 -37.96 -34.38
CA ALA A 484 -36.92 -39.30 -33.88
C ALA A 484 -38.04 -40.26 -33.35
N GLY A 485 -37.71 -41.46 -32.81
CA GLY A 485 -38.68 -42.54 -32.41
C GLY A 485 -38.49 -43.25 -31.03
N HIS A 486 -39.33 -44.25 -30.69
CA HIS A 486 -39.62 -44.76 -29.30
C HIS A 486 -39.09 -46.20 -28.95
N GLY A 487 -39.12 -46.61 -27.65
CA GLY A 487 -38.72 -47.94 -27.07
C GLY A 487 -39.74 -48.57 -26.07
N GLY A 488 -39.39 -49.64 -25.30
CA GLY A 488 -40.37 -50.51 -24.57
C GLY A 488 -40.04 -51.12 -23.16
N ASP A 489 -41.02 -51.80 -22.52
CA ASP A 489 -41.18 -52.09 -21.04
C ASP A 489 -40.56 -53.41 -20.42
N GLY A 490 -40.56 -53.54 -19.07
CA GLY A 490 -40.05 -54.69 -18.25
C GLY A 490 -40.93 -55.14 -17.02
N LEU A 491 -40.51 -56.18 -16.25
CA LEU A 491 -41.32 -56.85 -15.17
C LEU A 491 -40.56 -57.15 -13.84
N GLY A 492 -41.27 -57.23 -12.69
CA GLY A 492 -40.72 -57.29 -11.32
C GLY A 492 -40.43 -58.67 -10.67
N GLY A 493 -39.75 -58.67 -9.51
CA GLY A 493 -39.10 -59.83 -8.88
C GLY A 493 -39.77 -60.42 -7.62
N GLY A 494 -39.34 -61.63 -7.22
CA GLY A 494 -39.90 -62.40 -6.09
C GLY A 494 -38.95 -62.60 -4.89
N ALA A 495 -39.45 -63.23 -3.82
CA ALA A 495 -38.74 -63.38 -2.56
C ALA A 495 -37.32 -63.98 -2.70
N ASN A 496 -36.33 -63.21 -2.23
CA ASN A 496 -34.86 -63.44 -2.30
C ASN A 496 -34.15 -63.14 -3.64
N ALA A 497 -34.72 -62.34 -4.56
CA ALA A 497 -34.02 -61.86 -5.76
C ALA A 497 -34.33 -60.39 -6.13
N THR A 498 -33.43 -59.76 -6.91
CA THR A 498 -33.54 -58.38 -7.43
C THR A 498 -34.48 -58.31 -8.64
N ALA A 499 -35.22 -57.20 -8.81
CA ALA A 499 -36.15 -56.97 -9.94
C ALA A 499 -35.45 -56.51 -11.24
N GLY A 500 -36.14 -56.59 -12.39
CA GLY A 500 -35.64 -56.24 -13.74
C GLY A 500 -35.97 -54.82 -14.24
N ASN A 501 -35.35 -54.43 -15.36
CA ASN A 501 -35.28 -53.05 -15.88
C ASN A 501 -35.96 -52.88 -17.27
N GLY A 502 -36.48 -51.68 -17.59
CA GLY A 502 -37.06 -51.31 -18.89
C GLY A 502 -36.04 -50.93 -19.99
N GLY A 503 -36.52 -50.71 -21.22
CA GLY A 503 -35.74 -50.31 -22.41
C GLY A 503 -35.88 -48.83 -22.83
N ASN A 504 -35.04 -48.38 -23.77
CA ASN A 504 -34.78 -46.95 -24.02
C ASN A 504 -35.38 -46.41 -25.34
N GLY A 505 -35.82 -45.15 -25.35
CA GLY A 505 -36.24 -44.46 -26.57
C GLY A 505 -35.08 -43.97 -27.46
N GLY A 506 -35.38 -43.57 -28.69
CA GLY A 506 -34.44 -42.94 -29.63
C GLY A 506 -34.35 -41.43 -29.48
N ASN A 507 -33.23 -40.85 -29.90
CA ASN A 507 -32.87 -39.47 -29.58
C ASN A 507 -33.30 -38.49 -30.68
N GLY A 508 -34.00 -37.42 -30.28
CA GLY A 508 -34.23 -36.23 -31.10
C GLY A 508 -32.91 -35.55 -31.48
N ALA A 509 -32.97 -34.74 -32.54
CA ALA A 509 -31.88 -33.87 -32.96
C ALA A 509 -32.23 -32.39 -32.76
N ASP A 510 -31.16 -31.62 -32.69
CA ASP A 510 -31.11 -30.24 -32.26
C ASP A 510 -31.37 -29.31 -33.42
N GLY A 511 -32.18 -28.27 -33.18
CA GLY A 511 -32.06 -27.10 -34.03
C GLY A 511 -30.66 -26.54 -33.82
N GLY A 512 -30.01 -26.13 -34.91
CA GLY A 512 -28.77 -25.40 -34.81
C GLY A 512 -28.95 -24.23 -33.86
N ALA A 513 -27.96 -24.03 -32.98
CA ALA A 513 -28.00 -22.95 -32.00
C ALA A 513 -28.21 -21.61 -32.72
N GLY A 514 -28.97 -20.74 -32.08
CA GLY A 514 -29.00 -19.33 -32.47
C GLY A 514 -27.63 -18.76 -32.14
N GLY A 515 -27.02 -18.09 -33.10
CA GLY A 515 -25.80 -17.33 -32.86
C GLY A 515 -25.99 -16.42 -31.66
N ALA A 516 -25.03 -16.45 -30.74
CA ALA A 516 -25.10 -15.64 -29.53
C ALA A 516 -25.22 -14.15 -29.89
N ALA A 517 -25.89 -13.36 -29.06
CA ALA A 517 -25.74 -11.91 -29.10
C ALA A 517 -24.26 -11.56 -28.93
N GLY A 518 -23.81 -10.50 -29.60
CA GLY A 518 -22.56 -9.86 -29.18
C GLY A 518 -22.68 -9.36 -27.75
N VAL A 519 -21.59 -9.38 -27.00
CA VAL A 519 -21.57 -8.86 -25.63
C VAL A 519 -21.64 -7.33 -25.67
N GLY A 520 -22.73 -6.76 -25.15
CA GLY A 520 -22.98 -5.31 -25.08
C GLY A 520 -24.44 -4.97 -24.84
N ALA A 521 -24.77 -3.69 -24.69
CA ALA A 521 -26.15 -3.26 -24.46
C ALA A 521 -27.01 -3.47 -25.72
N GLY A 522 -28.29 -3.83 -25.53
CA GLY A 522 -29.32 -3.83 -26.56
C GLY A 522 -29.20 -4.84 -27.71
N ALA A 523 -28.16 -5.68 -27.74
CA ALA A 523 -28.09 -6.80 -28.67
C ALA A 523 -29.05 -7.93 -28.29
N SER A 524 -29.63 -8.58 -29.31
CA SER A 524 -30.43 -9.80 -29.16
C SER A 524 -29.71 -10.99 -29.77
N SER A 525 -29.71 -12.14 -29.08
CA SER A 525 -29.24 -13.38 -29.67
C SER A 525 -30.12 -13.74 -30.86
N GLY A 526 -29.52 -14.39 -31.86
CA GLY A 526 -30.28 -15.04 -32.89
C GLY A 526 -31.17 -16.10 -32.26
N THR A 527 -32.37 -16.29 -32.80
CA THR A 527 -33.25 -17.35 -32.30
C THR A 527 -32.68 -18.71 -32.71
N ALA A 528 -32.68 -19.66 -31.78
CA ALA A 528 -32.30 -21.03 -32.10
C ALA A 528 -33.27 -21.65 -33.11
N GLY A 529 -32.75 -22.53 -33.96
CA GLY A 529 -33.58 -23.37 -34.79
C GLY A 529 -34.48 -24.24 -33.92
N VAL A 530 -35.68 -24.56 -34.39
CA VAL A 530 -36.57 -25.44 -33.63
C VAL A 530 -36.03 -26.88 -33.63
N ALA A 531 -35.90 -27.47 -32.44
CA ALA A 531 -35.47 -28.84 -32.25
C ALA A 531 -36.62 -29.84 -32.25
N SER A 532 -36.26 -31.13 -32.22
CA SER A 532 -37.20 -32.24 -32.26
C SER A 532 -37.27 -33.01 -30.94
N HIS A 533 -38.44 -33.57 -30.63
CA HIS A 533 -38.71 -34.24 -29.36
C HIS A 533 -38.12 -35.67 -29.32
N GLY A 534 -37.84 -36.17 -28.12
CA GLY A 534 -37.27 -37.52 -27.90
C GLY A 534 -38.34 -38.59 -27.72
N GLY A 535 -37.99 -39.86 -27.90
CA GLY A 535 -38.91 -40.97 -27.67
C GLY A 535 -38.94 -41.45 -26.20
N ALA A 536 -40.10 -41.73 -25.62
CA ALA A 536 -40.22 -42.33 -24.27
C ALA A 536 -39.55 -43.72 -24.13
N GLY A 537 -39.25 -44.11 -22.87
CA GLY A 537 -38.72 -45.42 -22.45
C GLY A 537 -39.58 -46.06 -21.34
N GLY A 538 -39.23 -47.28 -20.88
CA GLY A 538 -40.12 -48.15 -20.09
C GLY A 538 -39.83 -48.34 -18.59
N ASP A 539 -40.82 -48.85 -17.84
CA ASP A 539 -40.86 -48.96 -16.36
C ASP A 539 -40.08 -50.15 -15.73
N GLY A 540 -39.80 -50.07 -14.41
CA GLY A 540 -39.11 -51.10 -13.59
C GLY A 540 -39.89 -51.60 -12.36
N GLY A 541 -39.41 -52.68 -11.71
CA GLY A 541 -40.15 -53.41 -10.65
C GLY A 541 -39.80 -53.11 -9.17
N ALA A 542 -40.80 -53.16 -8.29
CA ALA A 542 -40.69 -52.93 -6.84
C ALA A 542 -40.39 -54.22 -6.00
N GLY A 543 -40.13 -54.06 -4.68
CA GLY A 543 -39.84 -55.17 -3.76
C GLY A 543 -40.56 -55.08 -2.40
N ASP A 544 -41.14 -56.21 -1.95
CA ASP A 544 -42.01 -56.30 -0.76
C ASP A 544 -41.30 -56.95 0.45
N GLY A 545 -40.68 -56.15 1.33
CA GLY A 545 -39.90 -56.67 2.47
C GLY A 545 -40.70 -56.97 3.75
N MET A 546 -40.36 -58.06 4.48
CA MET A 546 -40.66 -58.26 5.91
C MET A 546 -39.73 -59.28 6.60
N GLY A 547 -39.41 -59.04 7.88
CA GLY A 547 -39.31 -60.12 8.88
C GLY A 547 -37.94 -60.77 9.17
N GLY A 548 -36.84 -60.01 9.28
CA GLY A 548 -35.55 -60.56 9.73
C GLY A 548 -34.44 -59.52 9.84
N SER A 549 -33.30 -59.89 10.45
CA SER A 549 -32.18 -58.98 10.73
C SER A 549 -31.25 -58.70 9.55
N VAL A 550 -31.78 -58.65 8.31
CA VAL A 550 -31.05 -58.27 7.08
C VAL A 550 -32.02 -57.51 6.15
N PRO A 551 -31.73 -56.26 5.73
CA PRO A 551 -32.59 -55.46 4.85
C PRO A 551 -32.48 -55.82 3.35
N GLN A 552 -33.42 -55.31 2.54
CA GLN A 552 -33.52 -55.48 1.07
C GLN A 552 -33.54 -54.13 0.33
N SER A 553 -33.15 -54.09 -0.95
CA SER A 553 -33.14 -52.89 -1.82
C SER A 553 -34.06 -53.05 -3.05
N GLY A 554 -34.67 -51.95 -3.52
CA GLY A 554 -35.52 -51.91 -4.71
C GLY A 554 -34.77 -51.95 -6.06
N GLY A 555 -35.52 -52.09 -7.16
CA GLY A 555 -35.02 -52.04 -8.55
C GLY A 555 -35.19 -50.66 -9.22
N ALA A 556 -34.49 -50.45 -10.34
CA ALA A 556 -34.45 -49.17 -11.07
C ALA A 556 -35.23 -49.22 -12.41
N GLY A 557 -35.82 -48.08 -12.81
CA GLY A 557 -36.56 -47.92 -14.07
C GLY A 557 -35.67 -47.70 -15.30
N GLY A 558 -36.26 -47.79 -16.50
CA GLY A 558 -35.60 -47.52 -17.78
C GLY A 558 -35.61 -46.03 -18.17
N THR A 559 -34.64 -45.61 -18.99
CA THR A 559 -34.42 -44.19 -19.32
C THR A 559 -35.11 -43.80 -20.63
N GLY A 560 -35.79 -42.64 -20.64
CA GLY A 560 -36.35 -42.06 -21.87
C GLY A 560 -35.26 -41.62 -22.87
N GLY A 561 -35.57 -41.67 -24.16
CA GLY A 561 -34.73 -41.13 -25.23
C GLY A 561 -34.68 -39.61 -25.21
N THR A 562 -33.51 -39.04 -25.46
CA THR A 562 -33.24 -37.61 -25.25
C THR A 562 -33.91 -36.78 -26.34
N GLY A 563 -34.67 -35.75 -25.99
CA GLY A 563 -35.15 -34.76 -26.96
C GLY A 563 -34.01 -33.83 -27.36
N GLY A 564 -34.01 -33.32 -28.59
CA GLY A 564 -33.05 -32.30 -29.01
C GLY A 564 -33.36 -30.92 -28.40
N ALA A 565 -32.48 -29.95 -28.64
CA ALA A 565 -32.43 -28.61 -28.03
C ALA A 565 -33.76 -27.97 -27.61
N GLY A 566 -34.09 -28.13 -26.33
CA GLY A 566 -35.27 -27.49 -25.73
C GLY A 566 -36.63 -28.13 -26.09
N ALA A 567 -36.65 -29.13 -26.96
CA ALA A 567 -37.81 -29.98 -27.18
C ALA A 567 -37.99 -30.98 -26.02
N VAL A 568 -39.22 -31.43 -25.77
CA VAL A 568 -39.49 -32.33 -24.62
C VAL A 568 -38.73 -33.65 -24.81
N GLY A 569 -37.97 -34.05 -23.79
CA GLY A 569 -37.35 -35.37 -23.71
C GLY A 569 -38.39 -36.48 -23.52
N GLY A 570 -38.05 -37.70 -23.91
CA GLY A 570 -38.85 -38.86 -23.57
C GLY A 570 -38.93 -39.02 -22.05
N THR A 571 -40.12 -39.25 -21.50
CA THR A 571 -40.29 -39.58 -20.08
C THR A 571 -39.57 -40.90 -19.76
N GLY A 572 -38.86 -40.94 -18.63
CA GLY A 572 -38.27 -42.17 -18.06
C GLY A 572 -39.26 -42.90 -17.14
N GLY A 573 -38.96 -44.18 -16.86
CA GLY A 573 -39.76 -45.05 -16.00
C GLY A 573 -39.38 -44.99 -14.52
N ALA A 574 -40.30 -45.37 -13.64
CA ALA A 574 -40.15 -45.27 -12.19
C ALA A 574 -39.28 -46.38 -11.55
N GLY A 575 -38.66 -46.08 -10.40
CA GLY A 575 -37.93 -47.03 -9.54
C GLY A 575 -38.62 -47.24 -8.17
N GLY A 576 -38.22 -48.28 -7.41
CA GLY A 576 -38.91 -48.73 -6.19
C GLY A 576 -38.30 -48.32 -4.84
N ASP A 577 -39.15 -48.11 -3.83
CA ASP A 577 -38.81 -47.66 -2.47
C ASP A 577 -38.05 -48.70 -1.59
N GLY A 578 -37.41 -48.22 -0.51
CA GLY A 578 -36.74 -49.01 0.53
C GLY A 578 -37.34 -48.84 1.94
N ALA A 579 -37.07 -49.79 2.86
CA ALA A 579 -37.77 -49.90 4.16
C ALA A 579 -37.17 -49.09 5.33
N SER A 580 -38.00 -48.77 6.34
CA SER A 580 -37.81 -47.60 7.23
C SER A 580 -37.46 -47.85 8.71
N VAL A 581 -37.06 -49.05 9.16
CA VAL A 581 -36.62 -49.28 10.56
C VAL A 581 -35.50 -50.33 10.65
N GLY A 582 -34.35 -49.97 11.22
CA GLY A 582 -33.25 -50.89 11.54
C GLY A 582 -31.86 -50.25 11.51
N VAL A 583 -30.87 -50.90 12.14
CA VAL A 583 -29.46 -50.43 12.13
C VAL A 583 -28.90 -50.55 10.71
N GLY A 584 -28.36 -49.46 10.17
CA GLY A 584 -27.74 -49.41 8.83
C GLY A 584 -28.66 -48.96 7.68
N ALA A 585 -29.55 -48.00 7.92
CA ALA A 585 -30.41 -47.44 6.89
C ALA A 585 -29.61 -46.61 5.85
N THR A 586 -29.77 -46.94 4.57
CA THR A 586 -29.33 -46.15 3.41
C THR A 586 -30.48 -46.01 2.43
N GLY A 587 -30.73 -44.79 1.94
CA GLY A 587 -31.81 -44.52 0.99
C GLY A 587 -31.49 -45.03 -0.43
N GLY A 588 -32.52 -45.43 -1.18
CA GLY A 588 -32.40 -45.75 -2.60
C GLY A 588 -32.24 -44.50 -3.47
N THR A 589 -31.52 -44.62 -4.57
CA THR A 589 -31.36 -43.56 -5.58
C THR A 589 -32.44 -43.64 -6.66
N GLY A 590 -33.07 -42.52 -7.00
CA GLY A 590 -34.05 -42.46 -8.09
C GLY A 590 -33.44 -42.77 -9.47
N GLY A 591 -34.28 -43.24 -10.40
CA GLY A 591 -33.92 -43.35 -11.82
C GLY A 591 -33.80 -41.97 -12.46
N VAL A 592 -32.83 -41.81 -13.36
CA VAL A 592 -32.63 -40.56 -14.11
C VAL A 592 -33.73 -40.37 -15.16
N GLY A 593 -34.14 -39.12 -15.37
CA GLY A 593 -34.97 -38.77 -16.52
C GLY A 593 -34.19 -39.01 -17.83
N GLY A 594 -34.90 -39.13 -18.95
CA GLY A 594 -34.24 -38.97 -20.24
C GLY A 594 -33.81 -37.51 -20.38
N VAL A 595 -32.50 -37.23 -20.36
CA VAL A 595 -31.99 -35.85 -20.41
C VAL A 595 -32.61 -35.11 -21.59
N GLY A 596 -33.22 -33.95 -21.32
CA GLY A 596 -33.52 -32.99 -22.39
C GLY A 596 -32.20 -32.43 -22.89
N TRP A 597 -31.96 -32.39 -24.21
CA TRP A 597 -30.69 -31.89 -24.71
C TRP A 597 -30.49 -30.43 -24.31
N TYR A 598 -29.30 -30.19 -23.76
CA TYR A 598 -28.96 -28.97 -23.08
C TYR A 598 -28.25 -27.99 -24.01
N ASP A 599 -28.97 -26.95 -24.42
CA ASP A 599 -28.38 -25.68 -24.84
C ASP A 599 -29.22 -24.53 -24.28
N GLY A 600 -28.88 -24.13 -23.06
CA GLY A 600 -28.83 -22.73 -22.62
C GLY A 600 -30.06 -21.81 -22.77
N GLY A 601 -31.24 -22.33 -23.15
CA GLY A 601 -32.36 -21.51 -23.60
C GLY A 601 -33.68 -21.85 -22.93
N ILE A 602 -34.48 -22.72 -23.55
CA ILE A 602 -35.83 -23.07 -23.08
C ILE A 602 -36.06 -24.57 -23.29
N ALA A 603 -35.86 -25.41 -22.27
CA ALA A 603 -36.39 -26.76 -22.29
C ALA A 603 -37.83 -26.82 -21.77
N TYR A 604 -38.72 -27.38 -22.58
CA TYR A 604 -39.98 -27.91 -22.10
C TYR A 604 -39.68 -29.20 -21.32
N GLY A 605 -39.51 -29.06 -20.00
CA GLY A 605 -38.90 -30.08 -19.15
C GLY A 605 -39.53 -31.47 -19.24
N GLY A 606 -38.68 -32.49 -19.38
CA GLY A 606 -39.02 -33.84 -18.97
C GLY A 606 -39.27 -33.88 -17.46
N GLY A 607 -40.27 -34.66 -17.03
CA GLY A 607 -40.64 -34.75 -15.61
C GLY A 607 -39.50 -35.29 -14.74
N GLY A 608 -39.27 -34.65 -13.58
CA GLY A 608 -38.09 -34.90 -12.76
C GLY A 608 -38.05 -36.27 -12.06
N GLY A 609 -36.82 -36.76 -11.86
CA GLY A 609 -36.54 -37.93 -11.02
C GLY A 609 -36.78 -37.65 -9.53
N GLY A 610 -37.14 -38.69 -8.77
CA GLY A 610 -37.42 -38.58 -7.34
C GLY A 610 -36.18 -38.31 -6.49
N GLY A 611 -36.33 -37.50 -5.44
CA GLY A 611 -35.24 -37.12 -4.54
C GLY A 611 -34.78 -38.21 -3.58
N GLY A 612 -33.53 -38.11 -3.11
CA GLY A 612 -32.99 -38.99 -2.06
C GLY A 612 -33.64 -38.71 -0.70
N GLY A 613 -34.02 -39.77 0.02
CA GLY A 613 -34.62 -39.66 1.36
C GLY A 613 -33.62 -39.25 2.44
N GLY A 614 -34.07 -38.40 3.38
CA GLY A 614 -33.31 -38.04 4.58
C GLY A 614 -33.24 -39.18 5.61
N ALA A 615 -32.18 -39.19 6.42
CA ALA A 615 -31.96 -40.20 7.45
C ALA A 615 -32.31 -39.64 8.84
N HIS A 616 -33.51 -39.99 9.33
CA HIS A 616 -33.99 -39.60 10.65
C HIS A 616 -34.00 -40.81 11.59
N VAL A 617 -33.35 -40.71 12.75
CA VAL A 617 -33.43 -41.69 13.83
C VAL A 617 -33.99 -41.01 15.07
N GLY A 618 -35.14 -41.48 15.56
CA GLY A 618 -35.78 -40.94 16.75
C GLY A 618 -36.52 -42.01 17.55
N GLY A 619 -36.50 -41.86 18.88
CA GLY A 619 -37.17 -42.75 19.82
C GLY A 619 -36.54 -42.75 21.21
N SER A 620 -37.26 -43.27 22.20
CA SER A 620 -36.80 -43.38 23.59
C SER A 620 -35.88 -44.60 23.79
N GLY A 621 -34.67 -44.42 24.34
CA GLY A 621 -33.77 -45.52 24.68
C GLY A 621 -32.29 -45.23 24.44
N SER A 622 -31.43 -46.23 24.68
CA SER A 622 -29.99 -46.13 24.45
C SER A 622 -29.60 -46.54 23.03
N THR A 623 -28.74 -45.75 22.38
CA THR A 623 -28.16 -45.99 21.06
C THR A 623 -26.67 -46.28 21.19
N SER A 624 -26.21 -47.39 20.60
CA SER A 624 -24.79 -47.79 20.60
C SER A 624 -24.37 -48.31 19.23
N GLY A 625 -23.23 -47.83 18.72
CA GLY A 625 -22.64 -48.28 17.45
C GLY A 625 -23.44 -47.87 16.21
N VAL A 626 -24.00 -46.66 16.21
CA VAL A 626 -24.93 -46.19 15.17
C VAL A 626 -24.25 -45.18 14.25
N THR A 627 -24.25 -45.46 12.95
CA THR A 627 -23.90 -44.49 11.90
C THR A 627 -25.16 -43.99 11.22
N VAL A 628 -25.37 -42.67 11.21
CA VAL A 628 -26.43 -42.00 10.45
C VAL A 628 -25.77 -41.15 9.38
N THR A 629 -25.99 -41.52 8.13
CA THR A 629 -25.50 -40.81 6.95
C THR A 629 -26.70 -40.25 6.19
N GLY A 630 -26.76 -38.93 6.05
CA GLY A 630 -27.76 -38.30 5.18
C GLY A 630 -27.56 -38.76 3.73
N GLY A 631 -28.66 -39.00 3.00
CA GLY A 631 -28.57 -39.25 1.57
C GLY A 631 -27.87 -38.08 0.87
N ALA A 632 -26.93 -38.39 -0.04
CA ALA A 632 -26.41 -37.39 -0.95
C ALA A 632 -27.60 -36.79 -1.72
N GLY A 633 -27.62 -35.46 -1.87
CA GLY A 633 -28.58 -34.83 -2.77
C GLY A 633 -28.44 -35.48 -4.14
N ALA A 634 -29.57 -35.87 -4.75
CA ALA A 634 -29.53 -36.28 -6.15
C ALA A 634 -28.91 -35.13 -6.96
N ASN A 635 -28.13 -35.46 -7.99
CA ASN A 635 -27.75 -34.47 -8.98
C ASN A 635 -29.04 -33.97 -9.63
N GLY A 636 -29.51 -32.79 -9.22
CA GLY A 636 -30.39 -32.02 -10.07
C GLY A 636 -29.61 -31.80 -11.36
N GLU A 637 -30.14 -32.27 -12.48
CA GLU A 637 -29.59 -31.96 -13.78
C GLU A 637 -29.57 -30.44 -13.98
N ASP A 638 -28.58 -29.93 -14.72
CA ASP A 638 -28.41 -28.51 -14.94
C ASP A 638 -29.73 -27.86 -15.39
N GLY A 639 -30.15 -26.82 -14.67
CA GLY A 639 -31.36 -26.09 -15.00
C GLY A 639 -31.20 -25.32 -16.31
N THR A 640 -32.02 -25.60 -17.33
CA THR A 640 -32.02 -24.79 -18.56
C THR A 640 -32.54 -23.37 -18.28
N ALA A 641 -32.15 -22.40 -19.11
CA ALA A 641 -32.20 -20.97 -18.77
C ALA A 641 -33.60 -20.31 -18.62
N ALA A 642 -34.71 -21.02 -18.85
CA ALA A 642 -36.07 -20.46 -18.76
C ALA A 642 -36.78 -20.66 -17.40
N GLY A 643 -36.20 -21.46 -16.52
CA GLY A 643 -36.71 -21.71 -15.18
C GLY A 643 -35.79 -22.69 -14.49
N PRO A 644 -35.46 -22.49 -13.20
CA PRO A 644 -34.52 -23.36 -12.51
C PRO A 644 -34.95 -24.82 -12.67
N GLY A 645 -34.02 -25.65 -13.14
CA GLY A 645 -34.09 -27.08 -12.89
C GLY A 645 -34.34 -27.26 -11.40
N ALA A 646 -35.36 -28.04 -11.04
CA ALA A 646 -35.89 -28.05 -9.69
C ALA A 646 -34.72 -28.28 -8.71
N THR A 647 -34.49 -27.28 -7.85
CA THR A 647 -33.23 -27.13 -7.10
C THR A 647 -32.80 -28.46 -6.51
N GLY A 648 -31.57 -28.90 -6.81
CA GLY A 648 -30.90 -29.93 -6.01
C GLY A 648 -30.98 -29.48 -4.55
N GLN A 649 -31.76 -30.20 -3.75
CA GLN A 649 -32.02 -29.76 -2.38
C GLN A 649 -30.77 -30.01 -1.53
N ALA A 650 -30.62 -29.24 -0.45
CA ALA A 650 -29.48 -29.35 0.47
C ALA A 650 -29.23 -30.82 0.86
N GLY A 651 -27.95 -31.19 0.97
CA GLY A 651 -27.55 -32.56 1.32
C GLY A 651 -28.26 -33.03 2.59
N GLY A 652 -28.71 -34.29 2.60
CA GLY A 652 -29.69 -34.77 3.58
C GLY A 652 -29.29 -34.46 5.02
N VAL A 653 -30.18 -33.81 5.76
CA VAL A 653 -29.99 -33.54 7.20
C VAL A 653 -29.82 -34.88 7.91
N ALA A 654 -28.75 -35.00 8.70
CA ALA A 654 -28.53 -36.12 9.60
C ALA A 654 -28.88 -35.66 11.02
N GLN A 655 -29.93 -36.26 11.59
CA GLN A 655 -30.45 -35.87 12.90
C GLN A 655 -30.76 -37.09 13.76
N ILE A 656 -30.30 -37.01 15.00
CA ILE A 656 -30.65 -37.95 16.08
C ILE A 656 -31.24 -37.14 17.23
N ILE A 657 -32.47 -37.49 17.61
CA ILE A 657 -33.15 -36.99 18.82
C ILE A 657 -33.59 -38.21 19.62
N VAL A 658 -32.99 -38.41 20.80
CA VAL A 658 -33.22 -39.59 21.64
C VAL A 658 -33.30 -39.24 23.12
N ASP A 659 -34.09 -39.99 23.87
CA ASP A 659 -34.20 -39.86 25.32
C ASP A 659 -33.31 -40.94 25.98
N GLY A 660 -32.11 -40.58 26.50
CA GLY A 660 -31.22 -41.53 27.19
C GLY A 660 -29.70 -41.41 26.96
N LEU A 661 -29.07 -42.51 26.51
CA LEU A 661 -27.60 -42.67 26.38
C LEU A 661 -27.22 -42.90 24.91
N ALA A 662 -26.32 -42.06 24.39
CA ALA A 662 -25.70 -42.19 23.07
C ALA A 662 -24.21 -42.59 23.21
N GLN A 663 -23.82 -43.71 22.58
CA GLN A 663 -22.45 -44.22 22.61
C GLN A 663 -21.99 -44.67 21.20
N ASP A 664 -20.73 -44.42 20.83
CA ASP A 664 -20.19 -44.78 19.51
C ASP A 664 -21.06 -44.28 18.33
N VAL A 665 -21.60 -43.05 18.45
CA VAL A 665 -22.53 -42.47 17.46
C VAL A 665 -21.78 -41.61 16.46
N ILE A 666 -22.00 -41.86 15.17
CA ILE A 666 -21.45 -41.06 14.06
C ILE A 666 -22.60 -40.42 13.31
N VAL A 667 -22.67 -39.08 13.35
CA VAL A 667 -23.65 -38.27 12.59
C VAL A 667 -22.92 -37.52 11.48
N GLN A 668 -23.17 -37.90 10.23
CA GLN A 668 -22.61 -37.23 9.06
C GLN A 668 -23.74 -36.73 8.15
N ALA A 669 -23.87 -35.41 8.06
CA ALA A 669 -24.83 -34.78 7.15
C ALA A 669 -24.35 -34.85 5.69
N GLY A 670 -25.30 -34.84 4.75
CA GLY A 670 -24.99 -34.90 3.33
C GLY A 670 -24.23 -33.67 2.83
N SER A 671 -23.23 -33.88 1.99
CA SER A 671 -22.59 -32.79 1.22
C SER A 671 -23.58 -32.18 0.22
N GLY A 672 -23.46 -30.87 0.00
CA GLY A 672 -24.23 -30.16 -1.02
C GLY A 672 -23.72 -30.42 -2.44
N THR A 673 -24.60 -30.30 -3.43
CA THR A 673 -24.22 -30.10 -4.84
C THR A 673 -24.12 -28.60 -5.14
N ALA A 674 -23.76 -28.21 -6.37
CA ALA A 674 -23.37 -26.84 -6.73
C ALA A 674 -24.36 -25.74 -6.23
N GLU A 675 -23.79 -24.64 -5.74
CA GLU A 675 -24.45 -23.45 -5.17
C GLU A 675 -25.15 -23.61 -3.80
N PHE A 676 -25.19 -24.80 -3.20
CA PHE A 676 -25.89 -25.01 -1.92
C PHE A 676 -24.97 -25.36 -0.73
N ALA A 677 -25.42 -24.94 0.45
CA ALA A 677 -24.75 -25.24 1.71
C ALA A 677 -24.76 -26.74 2.02
N GLY A 678 -23.74 -27.21 2.74
CA GLY A 678 -23.73 -28.57 3.27
C GLY A 678 -24.83 -28.78 4.32
N GLY A 679 -25.34 -30.00 4.43
CA GLY A 679 -26.37 -30.33 5.42
C GLY A 679 -25.89 -30.09 6.86
N SER A 680 -26.79 -29.68 7.75
CA SER A 680 -26.47 -29.59 9.18
C SER A 680 -26.53 -30.97 9.85
N ALA A 681 -25.61 -31.21 10.78
CA ALA A 681 -25.55 -32.42 11.58
C ALA A 681 -25.90 -32.08 13.04
N THR A 682 -26.93 -32.75 13.58
CA THR A 682 -27.44 -32.48 14.94
C THR A 682 -27.61 -33.75 15.77
N LEU A 683 -27.08 -33.72 16.99
CA LEU A 683 -27.34 -34.71 18.04
C LEU A 683 -27.89 -33.97 19.27
N THR A 684 -29.11 -34.32 19.66
CA THR A 684 -29.74 -33.79 20.87
C THR A 684 -30.26 -34.94 21.72
N VAL A 685 -29.94 -34.93 23.01
CA VAL A 685 -30.33 -35.98 23.95
C VAL A 685 -31.02 -35.37 25.17
N ASP A 686 -32.22 -35.87 25.48
CA ASP A 686 -33.08 -35.33 26.56
C ASP A 686 -32.96 -36.10 27.90
N ALA A 687 -33.26 -35.36 28.98
CA ALA A 687 -33.15 -35.59 30.43
C ALA A 687 -32.34 -36.78 30.99
N SER A 688 -31.38 -36.45 31.87
CA SER A 688 -30.36 -37.37 32.42
C SER A 688 -29.45 -37.99 31.35
N SER A 689 -29.15 -37.19 30.34
CA SER A 689 -28.47 -37.56 29.11
C SER A 689 -26.99 -37.91 29.32
N THR A 690 -26.48 -38.89 28.58
CA THR A 690 -25.04 -39.10 28.46
C THR A 690 -24.66 -39.33 26.99
N ILE A 691 -23.61 -38.66 26.53
CA ILE A 691 -23.03 -38.81 25.20
C ILE A 691 -21.57 -39.25 25.38
N THR A 692 -21.21 -40.43 24.89
CA THR A 692 -19.82 -40.95 24.93
C THR A 692 -19.32 -41.30 23.53
N ASP A 693 -18.03 -41.06 23.29
CA ASP A 693 -17.29 -41.55 22.11
C ASP A 693 -17.98 -41.23 20.77
N SER A 694 -18.61 -40.06 20.67
CA SER A 694 -19.52 -39.70 19.58
C SER A 694 -18.98 -38.53 18.74
N SER A 695 -19.24 -38.55 17.43
CA SER A 695 -18.70 -37.59 16.47
C SER A 695 -19.78 -37.02 15.55
N ILE A 696 -19.74 -35.70 15.36
CA ILE A 696 -20.67 -34.95 14.52
C ILE A 696 -19.87 -34.13 13.52
N THR A 697 -20.14 -34.34 12.23
CA THR A 697 -19.52 -33.58 11.14
C THR A 697 -20.59 -32.95 10.26
N GLY A 698 -20.58 -31.61 10.19
CA GLY A 698 -21.41 -30.84 9.27
C GLY A 698 -21.04 -31.11 7.80
N GLY A 699 -22.01 -31.03 6.91
CA GLY A 699 -21.80 -31.30 5.49
C GLY A 699 -20.85 -30.29 4.84
N THR A 700 -20.03 -30.74 3.89
CA THR A 700 -19.24 -29.83 3.06
C THR A 700 -20.13 -29.10 2.06
N ALA A 701 -19.81 -27.84 1.79
CA ALA A 701 -20.50 -27.05 0.77
C ALA A 701 -20.29 -27.58 -0.66
N GLY A 702 -21.26 -27.31 -1.54
CA GLY A 702 -21.00 -27.25 -2.99
C GLY A 702 -20.34 -25.92 -3.37
N VAL A 703 -19.87 -25.79 -4.62
CA VAL A 703 -19.26 -24.53 -5.13
C VAL A 703 -20.19 -23.32 -4.91
N GLY A 704 -19.69 -22.26 -4.27
CA GLY A 704 -20.46 -21.07 -3.85
C GLY A 704 -21.19 -21.17 -2.50
N GLY A 705 -21.17 -22.32 -1.81
CA GLY A 705 -21.91 -22.55 -0.56
C GLY A 705 -21.10 -22.39 0.73
N LYS A 706 -21.81 -22.14 1.84
CA LYS A 706 -21.26 -22.23 3.21
C LYS A 706 -21.17 -23.68 3.68
N GLY A 707 -20.16 -23.96 4.51
CA GLY A 707 -20.09 -25.23 5.23
C GLY A 707 -21.29 -25.42 6.19
N GLY A 708 -21.75 -26.66 6.35
CA GLY A 708 -22.88 -26.98 7.23
C GLY A 708 -22.49 -26.92 8.71
N ASP A 709 -23.38 -26.38 9.55
CA ASP A 709 -23.14 -26.30 10.99
C ASP A 709 -23.25 -27.66 11.69
N ALA A 710 -22.43 -27.88 12.71
CA ALA A 710 -22.46 -29.05 13.59
C ALA A 710 -22.80 -28.64 15.03
N ALA A 711 -23.79 -29.32 15.62
CA ALA A 711 -24.24 -29.03 16.98
C ALA A 711 -24.45 -30.31 17.80
N MET A 712 -23.87 -30.33 19.00
CA MET A 712 -24.03 -31.38 20.01
C MET A 712 -24.64 -30.76 21.27
N SER A 713 -25.76 -31.32 21.74
CA SER A 713 -26.45 -30.83 22.93
C SER A 713 -26.94 -31.95 23.85
N ALA A 714 -26.70 -31.78 25.15
CA ALA A 714 -27.25 -32.60 26.23
C ALA A 714 -27.90 -31.69 27.29
N VAL A 715 -29.12 -32.02 27.72
CA VAL A 715 -29.93 -31.19 28.63
C VAL A 715 -30.35 -31.94 29.90
N ASP A 716 -30.80 -31.19 30.92
CA ASP A 716 -31.25 -31.70 32.21
C ASP A 716 -30.21 -32.59 32.94
N GLY A 717 -28.99 -32.05 33.06
CA GLY A 717 -27.87 -32.63 33.84
C GLY A 717 -26.96 -33.53 33.00
N GLY A 718 -26.69 -33.10 31.77
CA GLY A 718 -26.03 -33.92 30.75
C GLY A 718 -24.53 -34.14 30.99
N VAL A 719 -24.03 -35.32 30.63
CA VAL A 719 -22.58 -35.61 30.59
C VAL A 719 -22.15 -35.89 29.16
N ILE A 720 -21.20 -35.13 28.64
CA ILE A 720 -20.57 -35.37 27.35
C ILE A 720 -19.11 -35.74 27.56
N THR A 721 -18.69 -36.89 27.01
CA THR A 721 -17.33 -37.41 27.19
C THR A 721 -16.74 -37.97 25.90
N GLY A 722 -15.45 -37.72 25.64
CA GLY A 722 -14.69 -38.34 24.54
C GLY A 722 -15.24 -38.03 23.14
N SER A 723 -15.89 -36.88 22.96
CA SER A 723 -16.76 -36.58 21.82
C SER A 723 -16.26 -35.37 21.00
N SER A 724 -16.69 -35.28 19.74
CA SER A 724 -16.19 -34.25 18.79
C SER A 724 -17.31 -33.59 17.97
N VAL A 725 -17.14 -32.29 17.72
CA VAL A 725 -18.03 -31.45 16.90
C VAL A 725 -17.20 -30.69 15.88
N THR A 726 -17.46 -30.92 14.59
CA THR A 726 -16.69 -30.30 13.49
C THR A 726 -17.64 -29.66 12.48
N GLY A 727 -17.52 -28.33 12.30
CA GLY A 727 -18.24 -27.60 11.27
C GLY A 727 -17.76 -28.00 9.87
N GLY A 728 -18.66 -28.02 8.90
CA GLY A 728 -18.32 -28.36 7.52
C GLY A 728 -17.46 -27.29 6.86
N ASN A 729 -16.65 -27.66 5.86
CA ASN A 729 -15.83 -26.69 5.13
C ASN A 729 -16.69 -25.91 4.12
N GLY A 730 -16.39 -24.60 3.99
CA GLY A 730 -16.93 -23.74 2.95
C GLY A 730 -16.27 -24.01 1.59
N SER A 731 -16.93 -23.60 0.51
CA SER A 731 -16.33 -23.56 -0.83
C SER A 731 -15.62 -22.24 -1.10
N ASP A 732 -15.05 -22.10 -2.30
CA ASP A 732 -14.54 -20.83 -2.83
C ASP A 732 -15.45 -19.64 -2.49
N THR A 733 -14.84 -18.56 -1.98
CA THR A 733 -15.45 -17.32 -1.46
C THR A 733 -16.40 -17.42 -0.26
N SER A 734 -16.58 -18.59 0.34
CA SER A 734 -17.56 -18.82 1.41
C SER A 734 -16.98 -19.22 2.77
N GLN A 735 -17.73 -18.87 3.83
CA GLN A 735 -17.41 -19.17 5.21
C GLN A 735 -17.46 -20.67 5.52
N GLY A 736 -16.56 -21.12 6.39
CA GLY A 736 -16.68 -22.42 7.06
C GLY A 736 -17.85 -22.47 8.03
N GLY A 737 -18.41 -23.66 8.23
CA GLY A 737 -19.52 -23.91 9.15
C GLY A 737 -19.09 -23.80 10.62
N SER A 738 -20.01 -23.46 11.51
CA SER A 738 -19.72 -23.36 12.94
C SER A 738 -19.81 -24.71 13.64
N ALA A 739 -19.05 -24.88 14.72
CA ALA A 739 -19.14 -26.01 15.63
C ALA A 739 -19.55 -25.53 17.02
N SER A 740 -20.56 -26.18 17.60
CA SER A 740 -21.10 -25.81 18.91
C SER A 740 -21.35 -27.02 19.80
N LEU A 741 -20.87 -26.93 21.03
CA LEU A 741 -21.16 -27.84 22.14
C LEU A 741 -21.95 -27.08 23.21
N SER A 742 -23.06 -27.64 23.66
CA SER A 742 -23.86 -27.13 24.77
C SER A 742 -24.24 -28.25 25.74
N VAL A 743 -23.99 -28.05 27.03
CA VAL A 743 -24.39 -28.97 28.10
C VAL A 743 -25.12 -28.20 29.19
N ASP A 744 -26.38 -28.54 29.47
CA ASP A 744 -27.22 -27.79 30.43
C ASP A 744 -27.88 -28.70 31.48
N GLY A 745 -28.17 -28.10 32.64
CA GLY A 745 -28.77 -28.69 33.83
C GLY A 745 -27.79 -28.98 34.97
N THR A 746 -28.31 -29.33 36.14
CA THR A 746 -27.50 -29.41 37.37
C THR A 746 -26.56 -30.61 37.39
N GLY A 747 -25.26 -30.36 37.55
CA GLY A 747 -24.21 -31.40 37.55
C GLY A 747 -23.70 -31.77 36.16
N SER A 748 -23.95 -30.93 35.16
CA SER A 748 -23.49 -31.13 33.79
C SER A 748 -21.97 -31.20 33.66
N SER A 749 -21.44 -31.91 32.66
CA SER A 749 -20.00 -31.85 32.37
C SER A 749 -19.68 -32.06 30.89
N ALA A 750 -18.75 -31.26 30.38
CA ALA A 750 -18.02 -31.57 29.15
C ALA A 750 -16.62 -32.04 29.55
N THR A 751 -16.23 -33.24 29.11
CA THR A 751 -14.93 -33.84 29.47
C THR A 751 -14.28 -34.47 28.24
N SER A 752 -13.05 -34.09 27.91
CA SER A 752 -12.36 -34.60 26.71
C SER A 752 -13.16 -34.34 25.43
N VAL A 753 -13.53 -33.07 25.18
CA VAL A 753 -14.33 -32.66 24.02
C VAL A 753 -13.53 -31.77 23.08
N VAL A 754 -13.69 -31.97 21.77
CA VAL A 754 -13.08 -31.15 20.72
C VAL A 754 -14.17 -30.47 19.90
N VAL A 755 -14.09 -29.15 19.77
CA VAL A 755 -14.99 -28.33 18.96
C VAL A 755 -14.15 -27.54 17.95
N THR A 756 -14.38 -27.77 16.67
CA THR A 756 -13.58 -27.19 15.58
C THR A 756 -14.47 -26.53 14.54
N GLY A 757 -14.35 -25.22 14.37
CA GLY A 757 -14.99 -24.50 13.28
C GLY A 757 -14.43 -24.94 11.92
N GLY A 758 -15.28 -25.02 10.90
CA GLY A 758 -14.87 -25.44 9.56
C GLY A 758 -13.97 -24.42 8.88
N ASP A 759 -13.11 -24.88 7.96
CA ASP A 759 -12.26 -23.99 7.17
C ASP A 759 -13.06 -23.24 6.09
N ALA A 760 -12.61 -22.05 5.73
CA ALA A 760 -13.10 -21.30 4.58
C ALA A 760 -12.55 -21.85 3.25
N GLY A 761 -13.30 -21.66 2.16
CA GLY A 761 -12.71 -21.68 0.82
C GLY A 761 -12.23 -20.29 0.39
N SER A 762 -11.60 -20.21 -0.78
CA SER A 762 -10.80 -19.06 -1.25
C SER A 762 -11.48 -17.68 -1.11
N GLY A 763 -11.05 -16.88 -0.12
CA GLY A 763 -11.58 -15.54 0.20
C GLY A 763 -12.61 -15.47 1.33
N GLY A 764 -12.94 -16.59 2.00
CA GLY A 764 -13.87 -16.63 3.13
C GLY A 764 -13.20 -16.56 4.52
N SER A 765 -14.00 -16.27 5.54
CA SER A 765 -13.59 -16.39 6.96
C SER A 765 -13.82 -17.81 7.51
N GLY A 766 -12.92 -18.28 8.37
CA GLY A 766 -13.07 -19.56 9.07
C GLY A 766 -14.23 -19.58 10.08
N GLY A 767 -14.80 -20.76 10.32
CA GLY A 767 -15.94 -20.97 11.20
C GLY A 767 -15.60 -20.85 12.70
N PHE A 768 -16.60 -20.61 13.54
CA PHE A 768 -16.42 -20.52 14.99
C PHE A 768 -16.43 -21.88 15.68
N ALA A 769 -15.69 -22.00 16.78
CA ALA A 769 -15.83 -23.08 17.75
C ALA A 769 -16.28 -22.54 19.12
N THR A 770 -17.37 -23.10 19.65
CA THR A 770 -17.94 -22.66 20.93
C THR A 770 -18.24 -23.84 21.84
N VAL A 771 -17.76 -23.77 23.08
CA VAL A 771 -18.02 -24.70 24.17
C VAL A 771 -18.73 -23.96 25.29
N ALA A 772 -19.93 -24.42 25.67
CA ALA A 772 -20.67 -23.92 26.82
C ALA A 772 -21.16 -25.08 27.71
N VAL A 773 -20.91 -24.97 29.02
CA VAL A 773 -21.44 -25.89 30.05
C VAL A 773 -22.06 -25.08 31.17
N ASP A 774 -23.35 -25.30 31.39
CA ASP A 774 -24.20 -24.46 32.22
C ASP A 774 -24.78 -25.17 33.45
N SER A 775 -25.40 -24.36 34.33
CA SER A 775 -26.22 -24.80 35.45
C SER A 775 -25.52 -25.61 36.57
N GLY A 776 -24.21 -25.43 36.77
CA GLY A 776 -23.46 -26.08 37.85
C GLY A 776 -22.56 -27.20 37.35
N GLY A 777 -21.81 -26.92 36.28
CA GLY A 777 -21.10 -27.93 35.51
C GLY A 777 -19.62 -27.64 35.28
N THR A 778 -18.84 -28.71 35.13
CA THR A 778 -17.40 -28.64 34.92
C THR A 778 -17.06 -28.77 33.44
N VAL A 779 -16.31 -27.82 32.90
CA VAL A 779 -15.60 -28.00 31.64
C VAL A 779 -14.21 -28.51 31.96
N THR A 780 -13.84 -29.66 31.40
CA THR A 780 -12.52 -30.26 31.63
C THR A 780 -11.99 -30.84 30.33
N ASP A 781 -10.69 -30.71 30.08
CA ASP A 781 -10.01 -31.24 28.87
C ASP A 781 -10.75 -30.86 27.57
N THR A 782 -11.21 -29.61 27.45
CA THR A 782 -12.06 -29.19 26.35
C THR A 782 -11.40 -28.13 25.48
N GLN A 783 -11.41 -28.37 24.17
CA GLN A 783 -10.70 -27.57 23.18
C GLN A 783 -11.69 -26.93 22.20
N ALA A 784 -11.65 -25.61 22.08
CA ALA A 784 -12.29 -24.86 21.01
C ALA A 784 -11.22 -24.33 20.05
N ALA A 785 -11.37 -24.59 18.75
CA ALA A 785 -10.50 -24.09 17.69
C ALA A 785 -11.32 -23.48 16.55
N GLY A 786 -11.15 -22.19 16.29
CA GLY A 786 -11.73 -21.54 15.11
C GLY A 786 -11.11 -22.08 13.82
N GLY A 787 -11.90 -22.19 12.76
CA GLY A 787 -11.43 -22.62 11.45
C GLY A 787 -10.53 -21.58 10.78
N ASN A 788 -9.79 -21.96 9.75
CA ASN A 788 -8.90 -21.04 9.05
C ASN A 788 -9.66 -20.22 8.00
N GLY A 789 -9.26 -18.95 7.85
CA GLY A 789 -9.54 -18.14 6.67
C GLY A 789 -8.62 -18.52 5.52
N SER A 790 -8.85 -17.92 4.36
CA SER A 790 -7.99 -18.02 3.18
C SER A 790 -7.83 -16.64 2.53
N ASN A 791 -7.16 -16.49 1.38
CA ASN A 791 -6.65 -15.19 0.89
C ASN A 791 -7.64 -14.01 1.01
N GLY A 792 -7.37 -13.08 1.93
CA GLY A 792 -8.20 -11.91 2.25
C GLY A 792 -9.20 -12.11 3.40
N GLY A 793 -9.26 -13.30 3.98
CA GLY A 793 -10.26 -13.75 4.94
C GLY A 793 -9.67 -14.00 6.33
N SER A 794 -10.45 -13.64 7.35
CA SER A 794 -10.07 -13.79 8.75
C SER A 794 -10.17 -15.24 9.24
N GLY A 795 -9.34 -15.60 10.21
CA GLY A 795 -9.55 -16.83 10.95
C GLY A 795 -10.77 -16.77 11.88
N GLY A 796 -11.34 -17.94 12.19
CA GLY A 796 -12.52 -18.09 13.04
C GLY A 796 -12.22 -17.92 14.53
N GLY A 797 -13.22 -17.59 15.34
CA GLY A 797 -13.06 -17.49 16.79
C GLY A 797 -13.20 -18.82 17.53
N ALA A 798 -12.59 -18.93 18.71
CA ALA A 798 -12.80 -20.01 19.66
C ALA A 798 -13.25 -19.50 21.04
N SER A 799 -14.07 -20.27 21.75
CA SER A 799 -14.47 -19.92 23.12
C SER A 799 -14.76 -21.15 23.97
N VAL A 800 -14.32 -21.13 25.24
CA VAL A 800 -14.65 -22.13 26.26
C VAL A 800 -15.19 -21.47 27.53
N VAL A 801 -16.37 -21.91 27.98
CA VAL A 801 -17.10 -21.30 29.11
C VAL A 801 -17.69 -22.37 30.04
N ALA A 802 -17.47 -22.24 31.36
CA ALA A 802 -18.18 -23.00 32.41
C ALA A 802 -18.90 -22.09 33.41
N SER A 803 -20.11 -22.48 33.79
CA SER A 803 -20.97 -21.74 34.72
C SER A 803 -21.26 -22.53 36.01
N ASN A 804 -20.94 -21.94 37.18
CA ASN A 804 -21.13 -22.50 38.52
C ASN A 804 -20.36 -23.82 38.77
N GLY A 805 -19.22 -23.95 38.10
CA GLY A 805 -18.33 -25.09 38.11
C GLY A 805 -17.04 -24.72 37.37
N GLN A 806 -16.01 -25.55 37.53
CA GLN A 806 -14.66 -25.18 37.08
C GLN A 806 -14.55 -25.25 35.55
N VAL A 807 -13.96 -24.24 34.90
CA VAL A 807 -13.22 -24.53 33.66
C VAL A 807 -11.83 -24.90 34.11
N GLU A 808 -11.45 -26.13 33.81
CA GLU A 808 -10.19 -26.74 34.18
C GLU A 808 -9.57 -27.29 32.88
N SER A 809 -8.27 -27.17 32.68
CA SER A 809 -7.55 -27.77 31.55
C SER A 809 -8.18 -27.51 30.17
N SER A 810 -8.50 -26.26 29.85
CA SER A 810 -9.21 -25.93 28.60
C SER A 810 -8.39 -25.03 27.67
N SER A 811 -8.72 -25.08 26.37
CA SER A 811 -8.09 -24.26 25.32
C SER A 811 -9.11 -23.53 24.46
N ALA A 812 -8.85 -22.26 24.15
CA ALA A 812 -9.46 -21.60 23.01
C ALA A 812 -8.36 -21.08 22.09
N THR A 813 -8.49 -21.39 20.80
CA THR A 813 -7.55 -21.00 19.74
C THR A 813 -8.28 -20.36 18.56
N GLY A 814 -8.03 -19.09 18.28
CA GLY A 814 -8.52 -18.45 17.06
C GLY A 814 -7.82 -19.06 15.84
N GLY A 815 -8.56 -19.37 14.79
CA GLY A 815 -8.00 -19.89 13.54
C GLY A 815 -7.16 -18.84 12.82
N ASN A 816 -6.37 -19.24 11.82
CA ASN A 816 -5.47 -18.31 11.13
C ASN A 816 -6.17 -17.58 9.98
N ALA A 817 -5.69 -16.40 9.59
CA ALA A 817 -6.03 -15.81 8.30
C ALA A 817 -5.09 -16.32 7.18
N SER A 818 -5.36 -15.94 5.93
CA SER A 818 -4.28 -15.87 4.93
C SER A 818 -4.36 -14.61 4.07
N ALA A 819 -3.21 -14.13 3.58
CA ALA A 819 -2.98 -12.93 2.75
C ALA A 819 -3.91 -11.71 3.05
N THR A 820 -3.45 -10.74 3.85
CA THR A 820 -4.12 -9.50 4.35
C THR A 820 -5.15 -9.62 5.48
N GLY A 821 -5.64 -10.82 5.82
CA GLY A 821 -6.64 -10.99 6.89
C GLY A 821 -6.04 -10.99 8.30
N PRO A 822 -6.79 -10.62 9.36
CA PRO A 822 -6.42 -10.86 10.75
C PRO A 822 -6.86 -12.26 11.20
N GLY A 823 -6.03 -12.94 11.98
CA GLY A 823 -6.42 -14.22 12.57
C GLY A 823 -7.46 -14.04 13.68
N GLY A 824 -8.00 -15.17 14.13
CA GLY A 824 -9.19 -15.22 14.96
C GLY A 824 -9.00 -14.72 16.38
N TYR A 825 -10.05 -14.84 17.17
CA TYR A 825 -10.03 -14.57 18.60
C TYR A 825 -10.09 -15.87 19.38
N ALA A 826 -9.68 -15.82 20.63
CA ALA A 826 -10.03 -16.87 21.56
C ALA A 826 -10.47 -16.27 22.91
N SER A 827 -11.10 -17.09 23.76
CA SER A 827 -11.47 -16.76 25.14
C SER A 827 -11.68 -18.01 26.01
N ILE A 828 -11.22 -18.01 27.26
CA ILE A 828 -11.62 -18.96 28.29
C ILE A 828 -11.98 -18.24 29.57
N GLN A 829 -13.05 -18.73 30.18
CA GLN A 829 -13.73 -18.11 31.30
C GLN A 829 -14.47 -19.17 32.13
N ALA A 830 -14.30 -19.15 33.44
CA ALA A 830 -15.13 -19.88 34.39
C ALA A 830 -15.68 -18.94 35.45
N VAL A 831 -16.72 -19.42 36.13
CA VAL A 831 -17.58 -18.58 36.97
C VAL A 831 -18.02 -19.34 38.21
N ASP A 832 -17.91 -18.70 39.37
CA ASP A 832 -18.08 -19.28 40.73
C ASP A 832 -17.26 -20.55 40.98
N ALA A 833 -16.18 -20.56 40.24
CA ALA A 833 -15.05 -21.42 40.24
C ALA A 833 -13.98 -20.59 39.54
N ALA A 834 -12.75 -20.70 39.99
CA ALA A 834 -11.87 -21.64 39.35
C ALA A 834 -12.12 -21.78 37.84
N VAL A 835 -11.85 -20.71 37.10
CA VAL A 835 -11.04 -20.97 35.91
C VAL A 835 -9.71 -21.50 36.48
N ILE A 836 -9.18 -22.54 35.92
CA ILE A 836 -7.92 -23.16 36.32
C ILE A 836 -7.29 -23.60 35.03
N ASP A 837 -5.99 -23.32 34.85
CA ASP A 837 -5.21 -23.81 33.72
C ASP A 837 -5.95 -23.66 32.37
N SER A 838 -6.37 -22.42 32.12
CA SER A 838 -7.29 -22.08 31.05
C SER A 838 -6.66 -21.02 30.18
N HIS A 839 -6.45 -21.33 28.90
CA HIS A 839 -5.61 -20.50 28.04
C HIS A 839 -6.22 -20.12 26.71
N VAL A 840 -5.70 -19.03 26.19
CA VAL A 840 -6.27 -18.36 25.04
C VAL A 840 -5.18 -17.82 24.16
N GLN A 841 -5.42 -17.96 22.88
CA GLN A 841 -4.58 -17.49 21.80
C GLN A 841 -5.49 -17.24 20.61
N GLY A 842 -5.61 -16.01 20.12
CA GLY A 842 -6.27 -15.79 18.84
C GLY A 842 -5.45 -16.38 17.70
N GLY A 843 -5.85 -16.12 16.46
CA GLY A 843 -5.06 -16.52 15.31
C GLY A 843 -4.13 -15.44 14.80
N ASP A 844 -3.23 -15.86 13.92
CA ASP A 844 -2.34 -14.95 13.23
C ASP A 844 -3.02 -14.32 12.02
N GLY A 845 -2.85 -13.00 11.89
CA GLY A 845 -3.06 -12.34 10.62
C GLY A 845 -1.97 -12.72 9.63
N ASP A 846 -2.26 -12.64 8.34
CA ASP A 846 -1.26 -12.64 7.28
C ASP A 846 -1.26 -11.25 6.65
N GLY A 847 -0.09 -10.75 6.29
CA GLY A 847 0.03 -9.57 5.46
C GLY A 847 0.05 -9.92 3.97
N ASP A 848 -0.40 -9.00 3.13
CA ASP A 848 -0.18 -9.06 1.68
C ASP A 848 -0.16 -7.62 1.13
N GLY A 849 0.86 -6.87 1.51
CA GLY A 849 1.08 -5.44 1.25
C GLY A 849 1.40 -5.11 -0.22
N GLY A 850 0.53 -5.56 -1.13
CA GLY A 850 0.67 -5.39 -2.57
C GLY A 850 0.62 -3.92 -3.03
N SER A 851 1.77 -3.24 -3.02
CA SER A 851 1.92 -1.92 -3.64
C SER A 851 3.13 -1.81 -4.58
N GLY A 852 2.83 -1.79 -5.88
CA GLY A 852 3.52 -0.90 -6.82
C GLY A 852 4.97 -1.18 -7.21
N PHE A 853 5.24 -2.28 -7.92
CA PHE A 853 6.40 -2.30 -8.82
C PHE A 853 6.24 -1.27 -9.95
N SER A 854 7.02 -0.19 -9.94
CA SER A 854 7.33 0.57 -11.17
C SER A 854 8.67 1.30 -11.08
N GLY A 855 9.78 0.58 -11.30
CA GLY A 855 11.11 1.18 -11.37
C GLY A 855 12.24 0.16 -11.15
N PHE A 856 12.96 -0.17 -12.22
CA PHE A 856 14.06 -1.14 -12.27
C PHE A 856 14.99 -1.21 -11.04
N SER A 857 15.04 -2.36 -10.38
CA SER A 857 16.13 -2.79 -9.50
C SER A 857 16.25 -4.32 -9.53
N LEU A 858 17.49 -4.85 -9.49
CA LEU A 858 17.78 -6.26 -9.78
C LEU A 858 17.87 -7.16 -8.51
N PHE A 859 17.66 -6.62 -7.30
CA PHE A 859 17.83 -7.40 -6.07
C PHE A 859 16.84 -7.03 -4.94
N SER A 860 16.31 -8.10 -4.33
CA SER A 860 15.54 -8.20 -3.08
C SER A 860 14.18 -7.50 -3.00
N VAL A 861 13.14 -8.30 -2.73
CA VAL A 861 11.81 -7.87 -2.33
C VAL A 861 11.56 -8.35 -0.89
N GLY A 862 11.03 -7.47 -0.05
CA GLY A 862 10.69 -7.74 1.34
C GLY A 862 9.23 -7.39 1.59
N GLY A 863 8.51 -8.29 2.26
CA GLY A 863 7.06 -8.31 2.41
C GLY A 863 6.53 -9.75 2.22
N TYR A 864 5.71 -10.34 3.10
CA TYR A 864 4.92 -9.69 4.16
C TYR A 864 4.87 -10.52 5.45
N GLY A 865 4.79 -9.82 6.59
CA GLY A 865 4.51 -10.39 7.92
C GLY A 865 3.03 -10.27 8.28
N GLY A 866 2.64 -10.93 9.36
CA GLY A 866 1.29 -10.87 9.92
C GLY A 866 1.28 -11.46 11.34
N ALA A 867 0.20 -11.20 12.08
CA ALA A 867 -0.10 -11.57 13.46
C ALA A 867 -1.42 -10.85 13.87
N GLY A 868 -2.01 -11.17 15.00
CA GLY A 868 -1.47 -12.06 16.01
C GLY A 868 -2.49 -12.32 17.07
N GLY A 869 -2.43 -13.54 17.59
CA GLY A 869 -3.54 -14.06 18.36
C GLY A 869 -3.90 -13.29 19.62
N THR A 870 -5.15 -12.85 19.72
CA THR A 870 -5.70 -12.27 20.96
C THR A 870 -5.78 -13.28 22.12
N ALA A 871 -4.97 -13.11 23.19
CA ALA A 871 -4.55 -14.19 24.10
C ALA A 871 -4.99 -14.08 25.60
N ILE A 872 -6.28 -14.33 25.89
CA ILE A 872 -7.02 -14.09 27.16
C ILE A 872 -7.04 -15.14 28.31
N ILE A 873 -6.35 -14.91 29.43
CA ILE A 873 -6.38 -15.82 30.59
C ILE A 873 -6.91 -15.18 31.89
N ASP A 874 -7.89 -15.88 32.47
CA ASP A 874 -8.56 -15.70 33.76
C ASP A 874 -8.52 -17.07 34.51
N ALA A 875 -8.56 -17.15 35.87
CA ALA A 875 -8.42 -18.38 36.74
C ALA A 875 -8.56 -18.34 38.32
N SER A 876 -9.76 -18.60 38.84
CA SER A 876 -10.19 -18.40 40.25
C SER A 876 -10.17 -19.64 41.20
N ALA A 877 -9.13 -20.49 41.21
CA ALA A 877 -9.03 -21.71 42.06
C ALA A 877 -8.96 -21.51 43.62
N GLY A 878 -9.86 -20.73 44.22
CA GLY A 878 -9.77 -20.17 45.58
C GLY A 878 -8.66 -19.10 45.69
N ALA A 879 -7.62 -19.26 44.89
CA ALA A 879 -7.27 -18.29 43.86
C ALA A 879 -8.46 -17.41 43.47
N VAL A 880 -8.21 -16.12 43.32
CA VAL A 880 -9.19 -15.22 42.71
C VAL A 880 -8.40 -14.47 41.65
N ILE A 881 -8.08 -15.17 40.56
CA ILE A 881 -8.16 -14.47 39.30
C ILE A 881 -9.62 -14.36 38.97
N THR A 882 -10.05 -13.13 38.82
CA THR A 882 -11.43 -12.78 38.49
C THR A 882 -11.33 -11.44 37.80
N ASP A 883 -12.22 -11.14 36.87
CA ASP A 883 -12.26 -9.86 36.18
C ASP A 883 -10.92 -9.51 35.48
N SER A 884 -10.41 -10.45 34.69
CA SER A 884 -9.01 -10.44 34.28
C SER A 884 -8.82 -10.74 32.79
N THR A 885 -8.23 -9.79 32.06
CA THR A 885 -8.27 -9.81 30.59
C THR A 885 -6.93 -9.63 29.91
N ALA A 886 -6.99 -9.99 28.64
CA ALA A 886 -6.08 -10.89 28.01
C ALA A 886 -5.55 -10.53 26.62
N THR A 887 -5.48 -9.26 26.26
CA THR A 887 -5.57 -8.94 24.82
C THR A 887 -4.29 -9.40 24.11
N GLY A 888 -4.41 -9.91 22.87
CA GLY A 888 -3.26 -10.19 22.01
C GLY A 888 -3.35 -9.73 20.55
N GLY A 889 -2.17 -9.59 19.92
CA GLY A 889 -1.88 -8.35 19.20
C GLY A 889 -1.72 -8.36 17.70
N ALA A 890 -2.18 -7.28 17.07
CA ALA A 890 -2.23 -7.16 15.63
C ALA A 890 -0.86 -6.80 15.02
N ALA A 891 -0.51 -7.50 13.96
CA ALA A 891 0.58 -7.15 13.09
C ALA A 891 0.20 -6.13 12.02
N THR A 892 1.24 -5.82 11.28
CA THR A 892 1.27 -5.23 9.95
C THR A 892 1.75 -6.28 8.94
N ASP A 893 1.74 -5.91 7.66
CA ASP A 893 2.45 -6.55 6.55
C ASP A 893 3.98 -6.72 6.73
N ALA A 894 4.54 -6.50 7.92
CA ALA A 894 5.99 -6.51 8.15
C ALA A 894 6.40 -7.21 9.46
N ALA A 895 5.56 -7.13 10.50
CA ALA A 895 6.00 -7.45 11.85
C ALA A 895 4.88 -7.86 12.78
N SER A 896 5.16 -8.81 13.68
CA SER A 896 4.17 -9.30 14.62
C SER A 896 3.72 -8.24 15.62
N GLY A 897 2.40 -8.10 15.77
CA GLY A 897 1.85 -7.68 17.04
C GLY A 897 2.20 -8.71 18.12
N GLY A 898 2.41 -8.20 19.31
CA GLY A 898 2.80 -8.96 20.49
C GLY A 898 1.91 -8.61 21.67
N VAL A 899 0.64 -8.29 21.44
CA VAL A 899 -0.30 -8.12 22.56
C VAL A 899 -0.44 -9.52 23.27
N ALA A 900 -0.39 -9.62 24.60
CA ALA A 900 -0.78 -10.79 25.41
C ALA A 900 -1.09 -10.29 26.83
N SER A 901 -1.67 -11.16 27.68
CA SER A 901 -1.82 -10.90 29.11
C SER A 901 -2.13 -12.19 29.85
N LEU A 902 -1.87 -12.18 31.14
CA LEU A 902 -1.90 -13.39 31.93
C LEU A 902 -1.70 -13.02 33.37
N ILE A 903 -2.55 -13.64 34.18
CA ILE A 903 -3.10 -13.04 35.36
C ILE A 903 -3.50 -14.21 36.24
N ALA A 904 -2.84 -14.39 37.42
CA ALA A 904 -2.85 -15.51 38.40
C ALA A 904 -1.98 -15.19 39.60
N SER A 905 -2.23 -15.47 40.89
CA SER A 905 -3.38 -15.49 41.84
C SER A 905 -4.04 -16.74 42.43
N GLY A 906 -3.27 -17.60 43.13
CA GLY A 906 -3.61 -18.69 44.10
C GLY A 906 -4.39 -18.34 45.40
N ALA A 907 -4.69 -19.29 46.30
CA ALA A 907 -5.56 -19.04 47.48
C ALA A 907 -5.19 -17.84 48.37
N GLY A 908 -6.09 -16.84 48.47
CA GLY A 908 -5.85 -15.57 49.16
C GLY A 908 -4.87 -14.62 48.45
N THR A 909 -4.29 -15.06 47.34
CA THR A 909 -3.66 -14.25 46.30
C THR A 909 -4.78 -13.79 45.38
N THR A 910 -4.75 -12.56 44.92
CA THR A 910 -5.82 -12.02 44.07
C THR A 910 -5.22 -11.29 42.89
N ILE A 911 -5.70 -11.60 41.69
CA ILE A 911 -5.65 -10.68 40.58
C ILE A 911 -7.08 -10.39 40.23
N THR A 912 -7.42 -9.14 40.43
CA THR A 912 -8.78 -8.67 40.27
C THR A 912 -8.67 -7.34 39.56
N ASP A 913 -9.50 -7.10 38.56
CA ASP A 913 -9.49 -5.84 37.81
C ASP A 913 -8.11 -5.57 37.18
N SER A 914 -7.69 -6.47 36.27
CA SER A 914 -6.37 -6.41 35.63
C SER A 914 -6.38 -6.71 34.14
N HIS A 915 -5.64 -5.90 33.39
CA HIS A 915 -5.62 -5.95 31.92
C HIS A 915 -4.21 -5.73 31.38
N ALA A 916 -3.60 -6.76 30.82
CA ALA A 916 -2.43 -6.57 29.98
C ALA A 916 -2.83 -6.59 28.49
N ILE A 917 -2.11 -5.77 27.75
CA ILE A 917 -2.28 -5.46 26.34
C ILE A 917 -0.86 -5.18 25.86
N GLY A 918 -0.16 -6.14 25.26
CA GLY A 918 1.11 -5.79 24.61
C GLY A 918 0.98 -4.79 23.42
N GLY A 919 1.93 -4.80 22.48
CA GLY A 919 2.05 -3.81 21.41
C GLY A 919 1.76 -4.33 20.01
N GLN A 920 1.44 -3.42 19.09
CA GLN A 920 1.24 -3.74 17.67
C GLN A 920 2.59 -3.91 16.95
N GLY A 921 2.60 -4.63 15.82
CA GLY A 921 3.74 -4.62 14.91
C GLY A 921 3.91 -3.26 14.22
N GLY A 922 5.15 -2.92 13.86
CA GLY A 922 5.46 -1.75 13.03
C GLY A 922 5.36 -2.06 11.54
N ALA A 923 5.06 -1.07 10.70
CA ALA A 923 4.78 -1.25 9.27
C ALA A 923 6.06 -1.32 8.40
N GLY A 924 5.90 -1.56 7.09
CA GLY A 924 7.00 -1.49 6.11
C GLY A 924 7.36 -2.82 5.46
N SER A 925 8.62 -3.01 5.04
CA SER A 925 9.14 -4.30 4.57
C SER A 925 9.74 -5.13 5.70
N ASP A 926 10.30 -4.46 6.71
CA ASP A 926 11.05 -5.05 7.83
C ASP A 926 10.73 -4.33 9.16
N GLY A 927 9.45 -4.22 9.49
CA GLY A 927 8.98 -3.54 10.71
C GLY A 927 9.41 -4.24 12.02
N GLY A 928 9.30 -3.51 13.13
CA GLY A 928 9.60 -4.02 14.46
C GLY A 928 8.43 -4.77 15.08
N ALA A 929 8.70 -5.78 15.91
CA ALA A 929 7.64 -6.47 16.67
C ALA A 929 7.10 -5.60 17.82
N GLY A 930 5.81 -5.73 18.13
CA GLY A 930 5.23 -5.14 19.33
C GLY A 930 5.74 -5.80 20.62
N GLY A 931 5.80 -5.03 21.72
CA GLY A 931 6.23 -5.53 23.02
C GLY A 931 5.18 -6.44 23.68
N ALA A 932 5.56 -7.25 24.67
CA ALA A 932 4.61 -8.09 25.41
C ALA A 932 4.11 -7.41 26.69
N ALA A 933 2.86 -7.66 27.10
CA ALA A 933 2.34 -7.23 28.39
C ALA A 933 2.01 -8.40 29.31
N THR A 934 2.21 -8.22 30.62
CA THR A 934 2.01 -9.29 31.63
C THR A 934 1.53 -8.69 32.96
N ILE A 935 0.63 -9.39 33.67
CA ILE A 935 0.17 -8.98 35.01
C ILE A 935 0.11 -10.15 35.98
N THR A 936 1.17 -10.38 36.75
CA THR A 936 1.30 -11.56 37.62
C THR A 936 1.16 -11.20 39.10
N ALA A 937 0.50 -12.04 39.91
CA ALA A 937 0.45 -11.88 41.37
C ALA A 937 0.61 -13.22 42.07
N SER A 938 1.57 -13.40 42.96
CA SER A 938 1.84 -14.73 43.53
C SER A 938 1.91 -14.70 45.06
N THR A 939 1.61 -15.83 45.68
CA THR A 939 1.96 -16.07 47.10
C THR A 939 1.28 -15.08 48.06
N GLY A 940 -0.06 -14.98 48.04
CA GLY A 940 -0.81 -13.95 48.76
C GLY A 940 -0.69 -12.55 48.15
N GLY A 941 0.14 -12.40 47.12
CA GLY A 941 0.24 -11.19 46.31
C GLY A 941 -1.11 -10.75 45.76
N THR A 942 -1.28 -9.45 45.68
CA THR A 942 -2.55 -8.82 45.33
C THR A 942 -2.24 -7.83 44.20
N VAL A 943 -2.52 -8.20 42.95
CA VAL A 943 -2.61 -7.21 41.88
C VAL A 943 -4.06 -6.78 41.77
N THR A 944 -4.32 -5.50 41.96
CA THR A 944 -5.66 -4.91 41.83
C THR A 944 -5.59 -3.67 40.98
N THR A 945 -6.62 -3.40 40.17
CA THR A 945 -6.75 -2.14 39.40
C THR A 945 -5.45 -1.75 38.71
N THR A 946 -4.94 -2.66 37.88
CA THR A 946 -3.63 -2.51 37.25
C THR A 946 -3.67 -2.83 35.76
N VAL A 947 -3.01 -1.98 34.97
CA VAL A 947 -2.93 -2.12 33.52
C VAL A 947 -1.48 -2.24 33.10
N ALA A 948 -1.19 -3.15 32.18
CA ALA A 948 0.10 -3.22 31.51
C ALA A 948 -0.10 -3.07 30.00
N THR A 949 0.42 -1.99 29.41
CA THR A 949 0.31 -1.72 27.97
C THR A 949 1.68 -1.66 27.32
N ALA A 950 2.07 -2.68 26.56
CA ALA A 950 3.38 -2.69 25.92
C ALA A 950 3.38 -1.81 24.65
N GLY A 951 4.54 -1.27 24.29
CA GLY A 951 4.65 -0.33 23.17
C GLY A 951 4.67 -1.03 21.81
N ALA A 952 4.33 -0.29 20.76
CA ALA A 952 4.35 -0.78 19.39
C ALA A 952 5.79 -0.98 18.88
N GLY A 953 5.96 -1.85 17.90
CA GLY A 953 7.18 -1.87 17.09
C GLY A 953 7.24 -0.67 16.14
N GLY A 954 8.45 -0.21 15.85
CA GLY A 954 8.69 0.89 14.91
C GLY A 954 8.64 0.44 13.45
N ASP A 955 8.42 1.38 12.54
CA ASP A 955 8.31 1.08 11.11
C ASP A 955 9.66 0.76 10.45
N GLY A 956 9.67 -0.09 9.42
CA GLY A 956 10.83 -0.48 8.62
C GLY A 956 10.65 -0.12 7.13
N VAL A 957 10.87 1.14 6.77
CA VAL A 957 10.62 1.67 5.41
C VAL A 957 11.94 1.74 4.65
N GLY A 958 12.32 0.62 4.01
CA GLY A 958 13.65 0.48 3.41
C GLY A 958 14.78 0.36 4.44
N GLY A 959 14.43 0.18 5.72
CA GLY A 959 15.30 -0.11 6.86
C GLY A 959 14.55 -1.03 7.84
N VAL A 960 15.15 -1.34 8.98
CA VAL A 960 14.59 -2.29 9.97
C VAL A 960 13.99 -1.55 11.17
N GLY A 961 12.72 -1.82 11.49
CA GLY A 961 12.04 -1.26 12.64
C GLY A 961 12.48 -1.83 13.99
N GLY A 962 12.56 -1.00 15.02
CA GLY A 962 12.92 -1.39 16.38
C GLY A 962 11.75 -2.04 17.13
N LYS A 963 12.03 -2.92 18.10
CA LYS A 963 10.97 -3.58 18.87
C LYS A 963 10.32 -2.65 19.88
N GLY A 964 9.01 -2.81 20.03
CA GLY A 964 8.25 -2.28 21.16
C GLY A 964 8.69 -2.90 22.48
N GLY A 965 8.59 -2.11 23.54
CA GLY A 965 9.04 -2.47 24.88
C GLY A 965 7.92 -3.15 25.65
N ASN A 966 8.27 -4.04 26.58
CA ASN A 966 7.29 -4.74 27.40
C ASN A 966 6.59 -3.82 28.43
N ALA A 967 5.42 -4.26 28.89
CA ALA A 967 4.78 -3.75 30.11
C ALA A 967 4.57 -4.90 31.09
N ASP A 968 5.41 -4.97 32.11
CA ASP A 968 5.35 -6.05 33.11
C ASP A 968 4.80 -5.52 34.44
N VAL A 969 4.04 -6.36 35.13
CA VAL A 969 3.46 -6.12 36.45
C VAL A 969 3.61 -7.39 37.28
N GLU A 970 4.13 -7.26 38.49
CA GLU A 970 4.39 -8.38 39.40
C GLU A 970 4.11 -7.99 40.86
N ALA A 971 3.23 -8.73 41.55
CA ALA A 971 3.00 -8.59 42.99
C ALA A 971 3.19 -9.94 43.73
N THR A 972 4.19 -10.07 44.60
CA THR A 972 4.63 -11.38 45.12
C THR A 972 4.79 -11.37 46.65
N GLY A 973 4.38 -12.45 47.33
CA GLY A 973 4.68 -12.68 48.75
C GLY A 973 3.96 -11.69 49.68
N GLY A 974 2.63 -11.63 49.59
CA GLY A 974 1.81 -10.56 50.22
C GLY A 974 2.02 -9.17 49.58
N GLY A 975 3.00 -9.02 48.68
CA GLY A 975 3.23 -7.80 47.92
C GLY A 975 1.98 -7.40 47.14
N THR A 976 1.64 -6.12 47.20
CA THR A 976 0.46 -5.56 46.56
C THR A 976 0.88 -4.59 45.45
N VAL A 977 0.39 -4.78 44.24
CA VAL A 977 0.39 -3.74 43.19
C VAL A 977 -1.04 -3.27 43.05
N GLN A 978 -1.29 -1.99 43.27
CA GLN A 978 -2.63 -1.43 43.22
C GLN A 978 -2.63 -0.07 42.53
N ASN A 979 -3.72 0.30 41.85
CA ASN A 979 -3.90 1.62 41.23
C ASN A 979 -2.74 2.02 40.30
N SER A 980 -2.25 1.09 39.47
CA SER A 980 -0.95 1.23 38.81
C SER A 980 -0.99 0.97 37.30
N PHE A 981 -0.04 1.57 36.58
CA PHE A 981 0.11 1.46 35.13
C PHE A 981 1.55 1.09 34.76
N SER A 982 1.69 0.08 33.91
CA SER A 982 2.95 -0.31 33.30
C SER A 982 2.85 -0.02 31.80
N PHE A 983 3.78 0.75 31.25
CA PHE A 983 3.81 1.14 29.84
C PHE A 983 5.15 0.76 29.22
N GLY A 984 5.13 -0.07 28.19
CA GLY A 984 6.28 -0.22 27.32
C GLY A 984 6.50 1.04 26.48
N GLY A 985 7.76 1.34 26.14
CA GLY A 985 8.04 2.35 25.14
C GLY A 985 7.81 1.82 23.72
N ASP A 986 7.62 2.70 22.75
CA ASP A 986 7.55 2.31 21.33
C ASP A 986 8.94 2.12 20.72
N GLY A 987 9.07 1.18 19.78
CA GLY A 987 10.28 0.96 19.00
C GLY A 987 10.54 2.12 18.03
N GLY A 988 11.81 2.44 17.80
CA GLY A 988 12.20 3.47 16.82
C GLY A 988 12.02 2.97 15.38
N ALA A 989 11.73 3.87 14.45
CA ALA A 989 11.66 3.54 13.02
C ALA A 989 13.06 3.34 12.40
N GLY A 990 13.15 2.52 11.36
CA GLY A 990 14.33 2.37 10.50
C GLY A 990 14.02 2.71 9.04
N SER A 991 14.80 3.61 8.44
CA SER A 991 14.66 4.06 7.06
C SER A 991 16.00 4.09 6.32
N ASP A 992 15.96 4.02 4.99
CA ASP A 992 17.13 4.16 4.09
C ASP A 992 18.35 3.28 4.46
N GLY A 993 18.09 2.05 4.92
CA GLY A 993 19.11 1.09 5.36
C GLY A 993 19.55 1.23 6.83
N GLY A 994 18.82 2.02 7.63
CA GLY A 994 18.97 2.15 9.08
C GLY A 994 18.20 1.08 9.88
N THR A 995 18.60 0.88 11.14
CA THR A 995 17.95 -0.03 12.11
C THR A 995 17.47 0.75 13.33
N GLY A 996 16.16 0.88 13.50
CA GLY A 996 15.54 1.56 14.63
C GLY A 996 15.86 0.91 15.98
N GLY A 997 15.93 1.74 17.02
CA GLY A 997 16.26 1.30 18.37
C GLY A 997 15.12 0.51 19.03
N ASN A 998 15.46 -0.50 19.83
CA ASN A 998 14.47 -1.18 20.67
C ASN A 998 14.04 -0.27 21.84
N ALA A 999 12.79 -0.37 22.25
CA ALA A 999 12.28 0.37 23.38
C ALA A 999 12.57 -0.28 24.74
N GLY A 1000 12.40 0.52 25.79
CA GLY A 1000 12.49 0.12 27.17
C GLY A 1000 11.17 -0.43 27.72
N ARG A 1001 11.28 -1.17 28.80
CA ARG A 1001 10.15 -1.77 29.52
C ARG A 1001 9.53 -0.81 30.55
N GLY A 1002 8.21 -0.85 30.72
CA GLY A 1002 7.55 -0.41 31.95
C GLY A 1002 7.48 -1.56 32.95
N TYR A 1003 7.76 -1.33 34.24
CA TYR A 1003 7.75 -2.42 35.23
C TYR A 1003 7.25 -2.01 36.61
N LEU A 1004 6.21 -2.69 37.10
CA LEU A 1004 5.67 -2.53 38.45
C LEU A 1004 6.00 -3.79 39.26
N TRP A 1005 6.78 -3.65 40.35
CA TRP A 1005 7.32 -4.81 41.06
C TRP A 1005 7.15 -4.70 42.59
N SER A 1006 6.19 -5.43 43.15
CA SER A 1006 5.89 -5.43 44.58
C SER A 1006 6.22 -6.78 45.21
N LEU A 1007 6.98 -6.79 46.30
CA LEU A 1007 7.43 -8.01 46.98
C LEU A 1007 7.17 -7.93 48.49
N ASN A 1008 7.07 -9.06 49.19
CA ASN A 1008 7.19 -9.20 50.65
C ASN A 1008 6.36 -8.18 51.47
N GLU A 1009 5.03 -8.18 51.36
CA GLU A 1009 4.13 -7.20 52.01
C GLU A 1009 4.38 -5.72 51.59
N GLY A 1010 5.17 -5.49 50.53
CA GLY A 1010 5.37 -4.17 49.92
C GLY A 1010 4.14 -3.69 49.17
N THR A 1011 4.11 -2.40 48.81
CA THR A 1011 3.03 -1.80 48.03
C THR A 1011 3.58 -0.92 46.92
N VAL A 1012 3.08 -1.10 45.69
CA VAL A 1012 3.39 -0.26 44.53
C VAL A 1012 2.13 0.45 44.06
N GLU A 1013 2.22 1.77 43.86
CA GLU A 1013 1.14 2.62 43.35
C GLU A 1013 1.67 3.67 42.35
N GLY A 1014 1.57 3.46 41.04
CA GLY A 1014 2.02 4.49 40.10
C GLY A 1014 2.14 4.08 38.63
N SER A 1015 2.67 5.00 37.84
CA SER A 1015 2.88 4.83 36.39
C SER A 1015 4.37 4.63 36.07
N ALA A 1016 4.71 3.45 35.56
CA ALA A 1016 6.04 3.08 35.08
C ALA A 1016 6.06 3.03 33.55
N THR A 1017 6.79 3.92 32.90
CA THR A 1017 6.93 3.99 31.44
C THR A 1017 8.36 3.67 31.02
N GLY A 1018 8.53 2.73 30.08
CA GLY A 1018 9.78 2.53 29.38
C GLY A 1018 10.07 3.65 28.38
N GLY A 1019 11.33 4.01 28.21
CA GLY A 1019 11.71 4.97 27.17
C GLY A 1019 11.51 4.37 25.77
N SER A 1020 11.15 5.18 24.78
CA SER A 1020 11.10 4.73 23.38
C SER A 1020 12.50 4.40 22.86
N GLY A 1021 12.58 3.59 21.79
CA GLY A 1021 13.76 3.55 20.94
C GLY A 1021 13.99 4.88 20.22
N GLY A 1022 15.23 5.11 19.78
CA GLY A 1022 15.57 6.18 18.86
C GLY A 1022 15.40 5.73 17.40
N ASN A 1023 15.10 6.66 16.50
CA ASN A 1023 14.95 6.36 15.08
C ASN A 1023 16.31 6.19 14.39
N ALA A 1024 16.32 5.57 13.20
CA ALA A 1024 17.52 5.37 12.39
C ALA A 1024 17.26 5.70 10.93
N ASP A 1025 17.92 6.73 10.41
CA ASP A 1025 17.78 7.22 9.05
C ASP A 1025 19.12 7.17 8.31
N GLY A 1026 19.19 6.33 7.28
CA GLY A 1026 20.35 6.19 6.39
C GLY A 1026 21.20 4.92 6.62
N ALA A 1027 21.99 4.58 5.61
CA ALA A 1027 22.62 3.26 5.50
C ALA A 1027 23.55 2.92 6.68
N ASN A 1028 23.36 1.72 7.27
CA ASN A 1028 24.06 1.23 8.46
C ASN A 1028 23.87 2.10 9.73
N SER A 1029 22.90 3.01 9.76
CA SER A 1029 22.58 3.76 10.97
C SER A 1029 21.88 2.86 12.00
N VAL A 1030 22.09 3.11 13.30
CA VAL A 1030 21.47 2.32 14.38
C VAL A 1030 20.93 3.23 15.46
N GLY A 1031 19.62 3.24 15.67
CA GLY A 1031 18.95 4.01 16.70
C GLY A 1031 19.27 3.49 18.11
N GLY A 1032 19.36 4.40 19.09
CA GLY A 1032 19.66 4.05 20.46
C GLY A 1032 18.53 3.29 21.16
N THR A 1033 18.84 2.45 22.15
CA THR A 1033 17.79 1.73 22.89
C THR A 1033 17.17 2.57 24.00
N GLY A 1034 15.85 2.53 24.11
CA GLY A 1034 15.13 3.03 25.27
C GLY A 1034 15.42 2.22 26.54
N ALA A 1035 15.28 2.84 27.70
CA ALA A 1035 15.60 2.22 28.99
C ALA A 1035 14.35 1.90 29.81
N ILE A 1036 14.49 0.94 30.74
CA ILE A 1036 13.43 0.57 31.68
C ILE A 1036 13.11 1.70 32.67
N GLY A 1037 11.82 1.97 32.88
CA GLY A 1037 11.29 2.70 34.03
C GLY A 1037 10.58 1.71 34.96
N TYR A 1038 10.89 1.74 36.27
CA TYR A 1038 10.30 0.76 37.21
C TYR A 1038 10.00 1.25 38.63
N PHE A 1039 9.00 0.64 39.26
CA PHE A 1039 8.81 0.69 40.72
C PHE A 1039 9.36 -0.56 41.38
N SER A 1040 9.77 -0.48 42.65
CA SER A 1040 10.09 -1.66 43.44
C SER A 1040 9.79 -1.47 44.93
N ALA A 1041 8.93 -2.32 45.51
CA ALA A 1041 8.58 -2.31 46.93
C ALA A 1041 8.97 -3.63 47.63
N GLY A 1042 9.36 -3.56 48.91
CA GLY A 1042 9.62 -4.72 49.79
C GLY A 1042 10.77 -5.64 49.40
N ARG A 1043 11.75 -5.13 48.64
CA ARG A 1043 12.91 -5.92 48.19
C ARG A 1043 13.97 -6.09 49.30
N ASP A 1044 14.36 -7.32 49.60
CA ASP A 1044 15.32 -7.65 50.69
C ASP A 1044 16.81 -7.49 50.31
N GLU A 1045 17.12 -7.27 49.03
CA GLU A 1045 18.48 -7.25 48.49
C GLU A 1045 19.36 -6.08 49.00
N PHE A 1046 18.77 -5.11 49.70
CA PHE A 1046 19.44 -3.89 50.15
C PHE A 1046 20.23 -4.03 51.46
N GLY A 1047 20.10 -5.15 52.18
CA GLY A 1047 20.95 -5.51 53.30
C GLY A 1047 20.25 -5.65 54.66
N PRO A 1048 21.00 -5.99 55.72
CA PRO A 1048 20.44 -6.36 57.03
C PRO A 1048 19.87 -5.13 57.78
N GLY A 1049 18.59 -4.85 57.55
CA GLY A 1049 17.87 -3.69 58.10
C GLY A 1049 16.71 -3.18 57.24
N ALA A 1050 16.42 -3.82 56.10
CA ALA A 1050 15.22 -3.61 55.29
C ALA A 1050 14.67 -4.98 54.86
N THR A 1051 13.79 -5.56 55.70
CA THR A 1051 13.18 -6.87 55.47
C THR A 1051 11.68 -6.71 55.27
N GLY A 1052 11.22 -6.83 54.02
CA GLY A 1052 9.83 -6.64 53.61
C GLY A 1052 9.25 -5.23 53.81
N GLY A 1053 8.04 -5.04 53.30
CA GLY A 1053 7.22 -3.84 53.45
C GLY A 1053 7.70 -2.60 52.67
N GLY A 1054 6.90 -1.55 52.78
CA GLY A 1054 7.19 -0.22 52.24
C GLY A 1054 6.35 0.13 51.01
N LEU A 1055 6.08 1.42 50.83
CA LEU A 1055 5.23 1.96 49.76
C LEU A 1055 6.07 2.75 48.75
N ALA A 1056 6.08 2.30 47.49
CA ALA A 1056 6.73 2.99 46.37
C ALA A 1056 5.66 3.58 45.44
N HIS A 1057 5.56 4.91 45.34
CA HIS A 1057 4.46 5.54 44.59
C HIS A 1057 4.83 6.80 43.78
N GLY A 1058 4.14 7.06 42.66
CA GLY A 1058 4.35 8.26 41.82
C GLY A 1058 4.46 8.00 40.31
N THR A 1059 5.44 8.62 39.65
CA THR A 1059 5.68 8.45 38.20
C THR A 1059 7.15 8.17 37.87
N VAL A 1060 7.41 7.20 36.99
CA VAL A 1060 8.74 6.81 36.54
C VAL A 1060 8.77 6.68 35.02
N GLN A 1061 9.69 7.37 34.35
CA GLN A 1061 9.95 7.23 32.91
C GLN A 1061 11.42 6.86 32.67
N GLY A 1062 11.68 5.72 32.05
CA GLY A 1062 13.02 5.37 31.56
C GLY A 1062 13.45 6.29 30.42
N GLY A 1063 14.74 6.61 30.35
CA GLY A 1063 15.27 7.50 29.31
C GLY A 1063 15.09 6.92 27.91
N HIS A 1064 14.79 7.78 26.95
CA HIS A 1064 14.64 7.42 25.55
C HIS A 1064 16.00 7.11 24.91
N GLY A 1065 16.02 6.28 23.88
CA GLY A 1065 17.15 6.18 22.96
C GLY A 1065 17.33 7.45 22.14
N GLY A 1066 18.57 7.78 21.78
CA GLY A 1066 18.87 8.86 20.84
C GLY A 1066 18.74 8.41 19.39
N ASP A 1067 18.40 9.32 18.50
CA ASP A 1067 18.27 9.02 17.06
C ASP A 1067 19.63 8.85 16.39
N ALA A 1068 19.65 8.15 15.26
CA ALA A 1068 20.77 8.06 14.33
C ALA A 1068 20.37 8.62 12.97
N VAL A 1069 21.07 9.65 12.50
CA VAL A 1069 20.79 10.31 11.21
C VAL A 1069 22.05 10.36 10.37
N GLY A 1070 21.97 9.91 9.12
CA GLY A 1070 23.11 9.82 8.21
C GLY A 1070 23.86 8.48 8.30
N ALA A 1071 24.65 8.18 7.27
CA ALA A 1071 25.24 6.86 7.09
C ALA A 1071 26.25 6.49 8.21
N ASN A 1072 26.11 5.29 8.76
CA ASN A 1072 26.91 4.74 9.87
C ASN A 1072 26.79 5.52 11.21
N SER A 1073 25.78 6.38 11.37
CA SER A 1073 25.48 7.05 12.65
C SER A 1073 24.95 6.06 13.69
N VAL A 1074 25.25 6.26 14.96
CA VAL A 1074 24.73 5.40 16.05
C VAL A 1074 24.14 6.27 17.17
N GLY A 1075 22.88 6.04 17.50
CA GLY A 1075 22.20 6.69 18.61
C GLY A 1075 22.64 6.12 19.96
N GLY A 1076 22.67 6.97 20.98
CA GLY A 1076 23.02 6.56 22.35
C GLY A 1076 21.85 5.92 23.09
N ASN A 1077 22.13 5.05 24.06
CA ASN A 1077 21.11 4.39 24.86
C ASN A 1077 20.61 5.28 26.01
N GLY A 1078 19.35 5.14 26.38
CA GLY A 1078 18.75 5.84 27.52
C GLY A 1078 19.23 5.35 28.89
N ASN A 1079 18.93 6.12 29.93
CA ASN A 1079 19.22 5.83 31.34
C ASN A 1079 18.02 5.19 32.06
N ARG A 1080 18.27 4.21 32.95
CA ARG A 1080 17.19 3.57 33.76
C ARG A 1080 16.66 4.52 34.84
N ALA A 1081 15.35 4.47 35.08
CA ALA A 1081 14.68 5.28 36.10
C ALA A 1081 13.95 4.39 37.12
N ALA A 1082 13.93 4.79 38.41
CA ALA A 1082 13.22 4.03 39.44
C ALA A 1082 12.70 4.82 40.65
N ILE A 1083 11.63 4.31 41.29
CA ILE A 1083 11.24 4.65 42.66
C ILE A 1083 11.24 3.35 43.48
N GLN A 1084 11.97 3.32 44.60
CA GLN A 1084 12.21 2.10 45.36
C GLN A 1084 12.00 2.27 46.87
N ALA A 1085 11.21 1.39 47.49
CA ALA A 1085 10.96 1.36 48.94
C ALA A 1085 11.22 -0.03 49.52
N SER A 1086 11.79 -0.11 50.73
CA SER A 1086 11.94 -1.37 51.48
C SER A 1086 12.16 -1.10 52.97
N GLY A 1087 11.47 -1.84 53.84
CA GLY A 1087 11.47 -1.65 55.29
C GLY A 1087 10.09 -1.28 55.83
N LEU A 1088 9.84 -1.58 57.11
CA LEU A 1088 8.53 -1.37 57.73
C LEU A 1088 8.23 0.13 57.87
N GLY A 1089 7.13 0.58 57.24
CA GLY A 1089 6.75 1.99 57.22
C GLY A 1089 7.64 2.89 56.34
N ALA A 1090 8.49 2.31 55.48
CA ALA A 1090 9.22 3.07 54.47
C ALA A 1090 8.27 3.58 53.38
N VAL A 1091 8.47 4.81 52.90
CA VAL A 1091 7.70 5.40 51.80
C VAL A 1091 8.65 6.15 50.86
N ALA A 1092 8.62 5.83 49.56
CA ALA A 1092 9.36 6.55 48.53
C ALA A 1092 8.39 7.09 47.47
N SER A 1093 8.43 8.40 47.21
CA SER A 1093 7.54 8.98 46.20
C SER A 1093 7.99 10.26 45.54
N GLY A 1094 7.51 10.44 44.30
CA GLY A 1094 7.84 11.57 43.46
C GLY A 1094 7.72 11.31 41.97
N SER A 1095 8.49 12.06 41.20
CA SER A 1095 8.67 11.89 39.75
C SER A 1095 10.13 11.58 39.43
N VAL A 1096 10.38 10.57 38.59
CA VAL A 1096 11.72 10.16 38.17
C VAL A 1096 11.78 9.99 36.66
N VAL A 1097 12.64 10.75 35.99
CA VAL A 1097 12.88 10.66 34.54
C VAL A 1097 14.34 10.29 34.29
N GLY A 1098 14.58 9.21 33.55
CA GLY A 1098 15.90 8.83 33.10
C GLY A 1098 16.43 9.81 32.05
N GLY A 1099 17.74 10.10 32.08
CA GLY A 1099 18.38 10.87 31.02
C GLY A 1099 18.34 10.14 29.67
N ASN A 1100 18.01 10.85 28.60
CA ASN A 1100 17.97 10.29 27.25
C ASN A 1100 19.38 10.00 26.72
N GLY A 1101 19.47 9.08 25.78
CA GLY A 1101 20.65 8.94 24.91
C GLY A 1101 20.82 10.17 24.01
N GLY A 1102 22.05 10.44 23.59
CA GLY A 1102 22.35 11.49 22.62
C GLY A 1102 22.21 10.98 21.20
N ASN A 1103 22.05 11.89 20.23
CA ASN A 1103 21.89 11.50 18.84
C ASN A 1103 23.25 11.26 18.16
N GLY A 1104 23.30 10.31 17.23
CA GLY A 1104 24.39 10.13 16.27
C GLY A 1104 24.05 10.83 14.96
N ILE A 1105 24.94 11.69 14.46
CA ILE A 1105 24.71 12.49 13.25
C ILE A 1105 25.93 12.38 12.33
N ASP A 1106 25.70 12.12 11.05
CA ASP A 1106 26.71 12.05 9.98
C ASP A 1106 27.93 11.17 10.33
N GLY A 1107 27.66 9.92 10.70
CA GLY A 1107 28.66 8.93 11.13
C GLY A 1107 29.09 9.07 12.59
N GLY A 1108 28.52 10.04 13.34
CA GLY A 1108 28.76 10.23 14.76
C GLY A 1108 28.06 9.20 15.66
N VAL A 1109 28.58 9.04 16.88
CA VAL A 1109 28.04 8.13 17.89
C VAL A 1109 27.51 8.93 19.08
N GLY A 1110 26.21 8.90 19.31
CA GLY A 1110 25.55 9.50 20.46
C GLY A 1110 26.07 8.97 21.79
N GLY A 1111 26.16 9.84 22.79
CA GLY A 1111 26.54 9.44 24.14
C GLY A 1111 25.44 8.60 24.79
N ASN A 1112 25.81 7.67 25.66
CA ASN A 1112 24.83 6.93 26.47
C ASN A 1112 24.41 7.74 27.70
N GLY A 1113 23.14 7.64 28.08
CA GLY A 1113 22.71 7.90 29.46
C GLY A 1113 23.48 7.00 30.44
N SER A 1114 23.47 7.34 31.73
CA SER A 1114 24.28 6.57 32.70
C SER A 1114 23.88 5.08 32.74
N THR A 1115 24.86 4.21 33.00
CA THR A 1115 24.62 2.78 33.23
C THR A 1115 24.03 2.50 34.63
N LEU A 1116 24.09 3.47 35.54
CA LEU A 1116 23.48 3.46 36.86
C LEU A 1116 22.06 4.02 36.81
N VAL A 1117 21.22 3.66 37.78
CA VAL A 1117 19.80 4.07 37.81
C VAL A 1117 19.70 5.51 38.33
N THR A 1118 18.83 6.33 37.73
CA THR A 1118 18.36 7.59 38.33
C THR A 1118 17.13 7.27 39.19
N GLN A 1119 17.12 7.65 40.47
CA GLN A 1119 16.12 7.10 41.41
C GLN A 1119 15.82 7.94 42.66
N ILE A 1120 14.61 7.71 43.18
CA ILE A 1120 14.22 8.02 44.57
C ILE A 1120 14.23 6.71 45.37
N ILE A 1121 14.93 6.68 46.51
CA ILE A 1121 14.99 5.50 47.36
C ILE A 1121 14.55 5.78 48.81
N GLY A 1122 13.76 4.88 49.40
CA GLY A 1122 13.38 4.87 50.81
C GLY A 1122 13.69 3.51 51.41
N LEU A 1123 14.94 3.32 51.89
CA LEU A 1123 15.45 2.02 52.33
C LEU A 1123 15.78 2.02 53.82
N GLY A 1124 15.12 1.14 54.57
CA GLY A 1124 15.18 0.99 56.02
C GLY A 1124 13.86 1.38 56.72
N ASP A 1125 13.62 0.81 57.90
CA ASP A 1125 12.39 1.06 58.67
C ASP A 1125 12.15 2.57 58.91
N GLY A 1126 10.93 3.03 58.63
CA GLY A 1126 10.52 4.43 58.79
C GLY A 1126 11.16 5.45 57.84
N ALA A 1127 11.83 5.01 56.77
CA ALA A 1127 12.46 5.89 55.78
C ALA A 1127 11.42 6.67 54.93
N LEU A 1128 11.42 8.01 55.00
CA LEU A 1128 10.44 8.87 54.30
C LEU A 1128 11.08 9.68 53.16
N ALA A 1129 10.97 9.24 51.91
CA ALA A 1129 11.54 9.88 50.73
C ALA A 1129 10.46 10.41 49.77
N THR A 1130 9.64 11.39 50.18
CA THR A 1130 8.36 11.75 49.50
C THR A 1130 8.31 13.11 48.83
N GLY A 1131 7.51 13.23 47.76
CA GLY A 1131 7.30 14.51 47.04
C GLY A 1131 8.52 14.99 46.23
N ASN A 1132 9.43 14.08 45.87
CA ASN A 1132 10.70 14.42 45.24
C ASN A 1132 10.60 14.49 43.70
N THR A 1133 11.48 15.23 43.04
CA THR A 1133 11.60 15.23 41.57
C THR A 1133 13.05 14.96 41.15
N VAL A 1134 13.25 13.95 40.31
CA VAL A 1134 14.58 13.47 39.93
C VAL A 1134 14.67 13.32 38.42
N GLN A 1135 15.73 13.85 37.84
CA GLN A 1135 16.00 13.78 36.41
C GLN A 1135 17.46 13.39 36.16
N GLY A 1136 17.65 12.35 35.36
CA GLY A 1136 18.95 11.98 34.81
C GLY A 1136 19.39 12.98 33.75
N GLY A 1137 20.69 13.19 33.61
CA GLY A 1137 21.22 14.08 32.58
C GLY A 1137 21.15 13.40 31.22
N ASN A 1138 20.66 14.12 30.21
CA ASN A 1138 20.70 13.63 28.83
C ASN A 1138 22.15 13.50 28.38
N ALA A 1139 22.46 12.51 27.57
CA ALA A 1139 23.79 12.40 26.97
C ALA A 1139 23.96 13.36 25.80
N GLY A 1140 25.22 13.65 25.45
CA GLY A 1140 25.55 14.55 24.36
C GLY A 1140 25.47 13.87 22.99
N ASN A 1141 25.31 14.65 21.93
CA ASN A 1141 25.32 14.14 20.55
C ASN A 1141 26.74 13.84 20.06
N GLY A 1142 26.88 12.83 19.18
CA GLY A 1142 28.06 12.62 18.35
C GLY A 1142 27.78 13.12 16.93
N VAL A 1143 28.66 13.94 16.37
CA VAL A 1143 28.48 14.58 15.04
C VAL A 1143 29.76 14.40 14.20
N ASP A 1144 29.64 14.17 12.90
CA ASP A 1144 30.77 14.08 11.96
C ASP A 1144 31.84 13.04 12.37
N GLY A 1145 31.41 11.86 12.83
CA GLY A 1145 32.30 10.82 13.38
C GLY A 1145 32.80 11.06 14.81
N GLY A 1146 32.31 12.09 15.49
CA GLY A 1146 32.55 12.35 16.91
C GLY A 1146 31.68 11.50 17.84
N VAL A 1147 32.06 11.44 19.12
CA VAL A 1147 31.37 10.65 20.15
C VAL A 1147 30.78 11.56 21.24
N GLY A 1148 29.50 11.41 21.52
CA GLY A 1148 28.82 12.16 22.58
C GLY A 1148 29.27 11.76 23.99
N GLY A 1149 29.32 12.74 24.89
CA GLY A 1149 29.60 12.52 26.31
C GLY A 1149 28.44 11.84 27.03
N ALA A 1150 28.74 11.03 28.04
CA ALA A 1150 27.71 10.32 28.79
C ALA A 1150 26.88 11.24 29.71
N GLY A 1151 25.60 10.95 29.85
CA GLY A 1151 24.69 11.63 30.79
C GLY A 1151 24.91 11.19 32.25
N GLY A 1152 24.77 12.11 33.21
CA GLY A 1152 24.84 11.77 34.64
C GLY A 1152 23.56 11.10 35.16
N TYR A 1153 23.64 10.40 36.29
CA TYR A 1153 22.46 9.91 37.04
C TYR A 1153 22.21 10.75 38.30
N ALA A 1154 20.99 10.74 38.82
CA ALA A 1154 20.65 11.38 40.10
C ALA A 1154 19.99 10.40 41.07
N ASN A 1155 20.55 10.26 42.27
CA ASN A 1155 20.04 9.42 43.35
C ASN A 1155 19.75 10.27 44.58
N ILE A 1156 18.49 10.31 45.03
CA ILE A 1156 18.11 10.96 46.28
C ILE A 1156 17.19 10.11 47.15
N GLY A 1157 17.11 10.44 48.44
CA GLY A 1157 16.18 9.83 49.38
C GLY A 1157 16.82 9.45 50.70
N VAL A 1158 16.50 8.27 51.21
CA VAL A 1158 16.90 7.74 52.52
C VAL A 1158 17.48 6.33 52.36
N HIS A 1159 18.65 6.08 52.96
CA HIS A 1159 19.34 4.79 52.84
C HIS A 1159 19.98 4.37 54.18
N ASN A 1160 19.15 3.82 55.07
CA ASN A 1160 19.44 3.59 56.49
C ASN A 1160 19.58 2.10 56.88
N VAL A 1161 19.85 1.21 55.93
CA VAL A 1161 19.91 -0.28 56.06
C VAL A 1161 20.99 -0.85 57.02
N LYS A 1162 21.54 -0.03 57.94
CA LYS A 1162 22.55 -0.40 58.95
C LYS A 1162 22.42 0.36 60.29
N ALA A 1163 21.41 1.23 60.46
CA ALA A 1163 21.24 2.04 61.65
C ALA A 1163 19.95 1.66 62.40
N PRO A 1164 19.88 1.84 63.74
CA PRO A 1164 18.61 1.73 64.47
C PRO A 1164 17.61 2.77 63.94
N ALA A 1165 16.31 2.50 64.12
CA ALA A 1165 15.16 3.22 63.54
C ALA A 1165 14.97 4.67 64.05
N GLU A 1166 15.97 5.51 63.85
CA GLU A 1166 15.89 6.97 63.90
C GLU A 1166 15.21 7.43 62.60
N ALA A 1167 14.02 8.04 62.70
CA ALA A 1167 13.26 8.47 61.53
C ALA A 1167 14.07 9.49 60.71
N SER A 1168 14.33 9.15 59.44
CA SER A 1168 14.98 10.04 58.46
C SER A 1168 14.03 10.36 57.33
N SER A 1169 14.08 11.61 56.90
CA SER A 1169 13.23 12.14 55.84
C SER A 1169 14.03 12.89 54.77
N TYR A 1170 13.57 12.76 53.53
CA TYR A 1170 14.03 13.51 52.37
C TYR A 1170 12.79 13.89 51.54
N THR A 1171 12.30 15.11 51.71
CA THR A 1171 11.01 15.56 51.19
C THR A 1171 11.14 16.79 50.30
N ASN A 1172 10.20 16.93 49.34
CA ASN A 1172 10.07 18.08 48.44
C ASN A 1172 11.35 18.47 47.67
N GLY A 1173 12.31 17.56 47.56
CA GLY A 1173 13.62 17.84 46.96
C GLY A 1173 13.62 17.70 45.43
N GLN A 1174 14.58 18.35 44.79
CA GLN A 1174 14.76 18.30 43.33
C GLN A 1174 16.21 17.95 43.00
N ALA A 1175 16.43 17.01 42.08
CA ALA A 1175 17.78 16.61 41.66
C ALA A 1175 17.83 16.36 40.14
N THR A 1176 18.48 17.27 39.40
CA THR A 1176 18.75 17.12 37.96
C THR A 1176 20.23 16.87 37.74
N ALA A 1177 20.61 15.70 37.24
CA ALA A 1177 22.01 15.41 36.91
C ALA A 1177 22.47 16.20 35.67
N GLY A 1178 23.79 16.40 35.56
CA GLY A 1178 24.41 17.11 34.44
C GLY A 1178 24.29 16.32 33.15
N SER A 1179 24.03 17.01 32.05
CA SER A 1179 24.00 16.43 30.70
C SER A 1179 25.41 16.20 30.14
N GLY A 1180 25.58 15.25 29.23
CA GLY A 1180 26.83 15.05 28.50
C GLY A 1180 27.08 16.15 27.46
N GLY A 1181 28.34 16.45 27.19
CA GLY A 1181 28.74 17.40 26.14
C GLY A 1181 28.73 16.74 24.75
N THR A 1182 28.56 17.54 23.70
CA THR A 1182 28.62 17.04 22.31
C THR A 1182 30.07 16.75 21.90
N GLY A 1183 30.29 15.71 21.09
CA GLY A 1183 31.56 15.48 20.40
C GLY A 1183 31.39 15.65 18.89
N THR A 1184 32.20 16.50 18.28
CA THR A 1184 32.15 16.77 16.82
C THR A 1184 33.49 16.40 16.19
N GLY A 1185 33.46 15.68 15.06
CA GLY A 1185 34.66 15.27 14.34
C GLY A 1185 35.31 13.98 14.86
N THR A 1186 35.94 13.23 13.95
CA THR A 1186 36.55 11.92 14.24
C THR A 1186 37.57 11.95 15.37
N GLY A 1187 37.35 11.15 16.41
CA GLY A 1187 38.26 11.01 17.55
C GLY A 1187 38.02 11.98 18.70
N ASN A 1188 37.09 12.93 18.55
CA ASN A 1188 36.65 13.80 19.64
C ASN A 1188 35.53 13.12 20.44
N THR A 1189 35.66 13.12 21.77
CA THR A 1189 34.62 12.67 22.70
C THR A 1189 34.18 13.83 23.60
N GLY A 1190 32.88 14.06 23.73
CA GLY A 1190 32.32 15.05 24.64
C GLY A 1190 32.50 14.66 26.12
N GLY A 1191 32.56 15.64 27.01
CA GLY A 1191 32.69 15.41 28.45
C GLY A 1191 31.45 14.74 29.05
N ALA A 1192 31.64 13.90 30.07
CA ALA A 1192 30.53 13.33 30.83
C ALA A 1192 29.85 14.38 31.73
N GLY A 1193 28.53 14.27 31.89
CA GLY A 1193 27.76 15.08 32.82
C GLY A 1193 27.90 14.63 34.28
N GLN A 1194 27.77 15.58 35.22
CA GLN A 1194 27.92 15.30 36.64
C GLN A 1194 26.75 14.46 37.18
N SER A 1195 27.06 13.32 37.80
CA SER A 1195 26.10 12.55 38.58
C SER A 1195 25.92 13.12 40.00
N LEU A 1196 24.74 12.93 40.59
CA LEU A 1196 24.36 13.42 41.91
C LEU A 1196 23.96 12.27 42.82
N GLU A 1197 24.49 12.24 44.04
CA GLU A 1197 24.05 11.33 45.10
C GLU A 1197 23.83 12.11 46.39
N ARG A 1198 22.67 11.92 47.02
CA ARG A 1198 22.37 12.46 48.35
C ARG A 1198 21.36 11.60 49.07
N PHE A 1199 21.78 11.02 50.19
CA PHE A 1199 20.88 10.34 51.11
C PHE A 1199 20.80 11.12 52.43
N ALA A 1200 19.62 11.14 53.06
CA ALA A 1200 19.48 11.55 54.45
C ALA A 1200 20.24 10.56 55.35
N ALA A 1201 21.05 11.07 56.27
CA ALA A 1201 21.69 10.26 57.30
C ALA A 1201 20.66 9.79 58.35
N PRO A 1202 20.97 8.79 59.20
CA PRO A 1202 20.10 8.37 60.30
C PRO A 1202 19.70 9.55 61.21
N GLY A 1203 18.39 9.71 61.46
CA GLY A 1203 17.82 10.83 62.22
C GLY A 1203 17.85 12.21 61.53
N GLN A 1204 18.22 12.27 60.25
CA GLN A 1204 18.23 13.52 59.48
C GLN A 1204 16.89 13.77 58.76
N ASP A 1205 16.33 14.96 58.96
CA ASP A 1205 15.29 15.54 58.11
C ASP A 1205 15.92 16.46 57.05
N VAL A 1206 15.38 16.40 55.83
CA VAL A 1206 15.83 17.15 54.65
C VAL A 1206 14.60 17.55 53.86
N ASP A 1207 14.31 18.85 53.79
CA ASP A 1207 13.16 19.41 53.08
C ASP A 1207 13.60 20.44 52.03
N GLY A 1208 12.96 20.43 50.86
CA GLY A 1208 13.15 21.42 49.79
C GLY A 1208 14.55 21.47 49.17
N ASP A 1209 15.33 20.39 49.27
CA ASP A 1209 16.75 20.33 48.89
C ASP A 1209 16.92 20.20 47.36
N VAL A 1210 17.39 21.27 46.70
CA VAL A 1210 17.53 21.40 45.24
C VAL A 1210 18.99 21.22 44.80
N ARG A 1211 19.24 20.34 43.82
CA ARG A 1211 20.54 20.13 43.18
C ARG A 1211 20.46 20.08 41.66
N THR A 1212 21.49 20.65 41.03
CA THR A 1212 21.71 20.57 39.58
C THR A 1212 23.16 20.20 39.33
N GLY A 1213 23.39 19.15 38.56
CA GLY A 1213 24.73 18.72 38.16
C GLY A 1213 25.29 19.59 37.03
N THR A 1214 26.60 19.79 37.00
CA THR A 1214 27.27 20.48 35.89
C THR A 1214 27.27 19.63 34.63
N ASN A 1215 26.90 20.22 33.49
CA ASN A 1215 27.02 19.57 32.19
C ASN A 1215 28.49 19.31 31.82
N GLY A 1216 28.72 18.24 31.06
CA GLY A 1216 30.01 17.96 30.44
C GLY A 1216 30.34 18.99 29.36
N ALA A 1217 31.63 19.25 29.17
CA ALA A 1217 32.09 20.19 28.14
C ALA A 1217 31.94 19.57 26.74
N ASN A 1218 31.49 20.38 25.77
CA ASN A 1218 31.55 20.01 24.36
C ASN A 1218 33.01 19.91 23.89
N ASN A 1219 33.27 19.02 22.94
CA ASN A 1219 34.57 18.80 22.32
C ASN A 1219 34.43 18.91 20.79
N PRO A 1220 34.52 20.14 20.24
CA PRO A 1220 34.26 20.44 18.83
C PRO A 1220 35.45 20.14 17.89
#